data_AF-A8WYN2-F1
#
_entry.id   AF-A8WYN2-F1
#
_cell.length_a   1.000
_cell.length_b   1.000
_cell.length_c   1.000
_cell.angle_alpha   90.00
_cell.angle_beta   90.00
_cell.angle_gamma   90.00
#
_symmetry.space_group_name_H-M   'P 1'
#
loop_
_entity.id
_entity.type
_entity.pdbx_description
1 polymer ?
#
loop_
_entity_poly.entity_id
_entity_poly.type
_entity_poly.pdbx_seq_one_letter_code
_entity_poly.pdbx_strand_id
1 'polypeptide(L)'
;MHTVQFITVFSLVFASFSIVGTAPNGGNQEPSDFKEIIEEFRILARVTNAISLHVAAISRRISVEDVLSELFQVDPVPYQKMVKFSIANATAELHRMQKAYALAKNPSMFSVGVPFGVSISDFFKKLPAELNHALSFYVNLPRLMNQLNEARNIQKDNLFIAARAARGLFKTSCFNISYEVLNKFMVHFGEDTTNYVERDRNEALATLKSFNSQGQLVAECLEQIPKLEEEIKNIGIKKAYEDHKMVMRSRKIVLELAVVSNVGRHLGSLLKDLYKGLNLTSFIWHSQPSKETFHVISQLNDSIFETDFYNFDYSDMEFSITAGFKETKDLLKVFDDLESPWFKSKVAREASTAKLAKALQPYRKISEIMFSLKEAWDNWTETSKDILTTEVLTAAETLLIIKKFDLDSVKVFRSIDNLGNDFNKCGLPKIDNISNFLNTFDTEQLPAEKVALKFQDVAKSISKIKSRSKSLKSTHGNATGLVEKLFAMVDKQTTNLKPDPNVPLIMQTIEIKIDSYGPESEDIFYLLNKVSTLAEDLQVLDKLAEQVPQKPASFSFQDILDQSKISEMSQCVEYVSICRDSEYIFFRKLQVPLNDTINGLRVYQAFDRFPNAEVFNNISQYLSKLSKVQLELKNIQKLVLTIRKSNQKAGKLDSLILTLQNPNHLTENLGRSIHILEDLYEVKNKEEQFGRDPEFSQDVINEIADKGLEEWRRPYQKLQGLIEGVSKLDEVARRIRNSSLVNMTEIFERATQFQGIPGSREKLNDVYEYLSEHMGNEEKKAVKFFEAARDLDLDFAKHNLRLKTVRVTVTTLKQYFDEIFGHVKPKTVTVEIEPAVSWKLILILCIAFVLFLIIAFFGIYGLTENGRAWYKNVYLYYFGSPDDFEKRWRYSSFMDTIDGKNSVLDAVREGNKTSLLKALKNGAYIDAYNKYGNTALHVATKFALPDHVELLIRYGADRSLLNYKNLTPMRYILPEFEKKYPERVENYEKIRKIYNKYEKKGFRSSVPHAFPDTSFHIWMDDATDVKLCNRFMDRFRSITSDEAMPTTTHCVVRVDANGMLETDRLDLLLWIFHGVIIVKEQWMTDCLENPKLIGKDVDYLVENVKFNGQVYKTVLTWSEAMAKSEMPYLLGAYVAVVATDYKNLLTLSSIVTTHGGVMMNTFPLKEHFNKGSHPYLHAHLGPLFLIHDGAMDLSVYKNDVDKMYTLFTEEEFIVFMLKREINRDSRVNPVAVLIGDE
;
A
#
# COMPACT_ATOMS: atom_id res chain seq x y z
N MET A 1 -74.26 -35.11 -16.76
CA MET A 1 -73.88 -35.56 -15.40
C MET A 1 -72.42 -35.23 -15.19
N HIS A 2 -72.07 -34.75 -13.99
CA HIS A 2 -70.73 -34.33 -13.54
C HIS A 2 -70.35 -32.84 -13.73
N THR A 3 -71.29 -31.98 -13.33
CA THR A 3 -71.01 -30.84 -12.45
C THR A 3 -70.86 -31.39 -11.02
N VAL A 4 -69.87 -30.93 -10.22
CA VAL A 4 -69.70 -31.04 -8.73
C VAL A 4 -68.28 -31.39 -8.21
N GLN A 5 -67.27 -31.69 -9.03
CA GLN A 5 -65.88 -31.89 -8.52
C GLN A 5 -64.86 -30.81 -8.93
N PHE A 6 -65.33 -29.59 -9.20
CA PHE A 6 -64.49 -28.42 -9.53
C PHE A 6 -64.36 -27.41 -8.37
N ILE A 7 -64.76 -27.77 -7.13
CA ILE A 7 -64.85 -26.86 -5.97
C ILE A 7 -63.84 -27.14 -4.83
N THR A 8 -63.01 -28.19 -4.88
CA THR A 8 -62.17 -28.58 -3.71
C THR A 8 -60.66 -28.45 -3.86
N VAL A 9 -60.12 -27.93 -4.97
CA VAL A 9 -58.65 -27.77 -5.13
C VAL A 9 -58.20 -26.31 -5.32
N PHE A 10 -59.12 -25.35 -5.44
CA PHE A 10 -58.80 -23.92 -5.59
C PHE A 10 -58.85 -23.11 -4.27
N SER A 11 -59.07 -23.77 -3.13
CA SER A 11 -59.21 -23.12 -1.81
C SER A 11 -58.10 -23.51 -0.81
N LEU A 12 -57.00 -24.13 -1.24
CA LEU A 12 -55.91 -24.60 -0.37
C LEU A 12 -54.52 -24.03 -0.68
N VAL A 13 -54.41 -22.99 -1.53
CA VAL A 13 -53.16 -22.25 -1.78
C VAL A 13 -53.23 -20.79 -1.31
N PHE A 14 -54.34 -20.35 -0.70
CA PHE A 14 -54.47 -19.00 -0.12
C PHE A 14 -54.83 -18.99 1.38
N ALA A 15 -54.61 -20.09 2.10
CA ALA A 15 -54.86 -20.18 3.55
C ALA A 15 -53.61 -20.55 4.38
N SER A 16 -52.41 -20.38 3.83
CA SER A 16 -51.15 -20.71 4.52
C SER A 16 -50.06 -19.66 4.28
N PHE A 17 -50.40 -18.39 4.52
CA PHE A 17 -49.45 -17.37 5.00
C PHE A 17 -50.18 -16.50 6.04
N SER A 18 -50.61 -17.16 7.11
CA SER A 18 -51.02 -16.50 8.36
C SER A 18 -50.58 -17.38 9.51
N ILE A 19 -49.28 -17.69 9.54
CA ILE A 19 -48.59 -17.97 10.79
C ILE A 19 -47.55 -16.87 10.89
N VAL A 20 -48.02 -15.73 11.40
CA VAL A 20 -47.17 -14.81 12.13
C VAL A 20 -46.58 -15.66 13.26
N GLY A 21 -45.32 -16.07 13.09
CA GLY A 21 -44.52 -16.54 14.20
C GLY A 21 -44.55 -15.44 15.25
N THR A 22 -45.20 -15.74 16.37
CA THR A 22 -45.18 -14.92 17.57
C THR A 22 -43.74 -14.81 18.04
N ALA A 23 -43.08 -13.72 17.66
CA ALA A 23 -42.00 -13.16 18.44
C ALA A 23 -42.58 -12.73 19.81
N PRO A 24 -41.81 -12.90 20.91
CA PRO A 24 -42.34 -12.85 22.26
C PRO A 24 -42.81 -11.43 22.60
N ASN A 25 -44.06 -11.32 23.07
CA ASN A 25 -44.63 -10.26 23.90
C ASN A 25 -43.87 -8.91 23.92
N GLY A 26 -44.08 -8.08 22.90
CA GLY A 26 -43.93 -6.63 22.98
C GLY A 26 -45.29 -6.01 22.66
N GLY A 27 -45.86 -5.25 23.59
CA GLY A 27 -47.26 -4.82 23.55
C GLY A 27 -47.66 -4.06 22.28
N ASN A 28 -48.92 -4.23 21.87
CA ASN A 28 -49.63 -3.36 20.93
C ASN A 28 -49.59 -1.90 21.44
N GLN A 29 -48.53 -1.17 21.11
CA GLN A 29 -48.54 0.29 21.10
C GLN A 29 -48.93 0.73 19.70
N GLU A 30 -49.92 1.62 19.60
CA GLU A 30 -50.21 2.32 18.36
C GLU A 30 -48.91 2.96 17.82
N PRO A 31 -48.64 2.90 16.51
CA PRO A 31 -47.44 3.48 15.94
C PRO A 31 -47.37 4.98 16.29
N SER A 32 -46.21 5.42 16.76
CA SER A 32 -45.97 6.83 17.12
C SER A 32 -46.26 7.75 15.93
N ASP A 33 -46.76 8.97 16.18
CA ASP A 33 -47.05 9.97 15.15
C ASP A 33 -45.83 10.25 14.26
N PHE A 34 -44.61 10.17 14.80
CA PHE A 34 -43.36 10.31 14.04
C PHE A 34 -43.18 9.20 13.00
N LYS A 35 -43.36 7.93 13.39
CA LYS A 35 -43.34 6.78 12.48
C LYS A 35 -44.40 6.88 11.39
N GLU A 36 -45.59 7.36 11.74
CA GLU A 36 -46.65 7.55 10.74
C GLU A 36 -46.29 8.63 9.72
N ILE A 37 -45.74 9.77 10.15
CA ILE A 37 -45.25 10.79 9.20
C ILE A 37 -44.13 10.25 8.28
N ILE A 38 -43.22 9.43 8.82
CA ILE A 38 -42.16 8.77 8.02
C ILE A 38 -42.81 7.91 6.92
N GLU A 39 -43.79 7.07 7.26
CA GLU A 39 -44.48 6.22 6.27
C GLU A 39 -45.30 7.05 5.27
N GLU A 40 -45.92 8.15 5.70
CA GLU A 40 -46.63 9.08 4.83
C GLU A 40 -45.71 9.73 3.78
N PHE A 41 -44.52 10.18 4.18
CA PHE A 41 -43.51 10.65 3.21
C PHE A 41 -42.93 9.50 2.37
N ARG A 42 -42.84 8.29 2.92
CA ARG A 42 -42.42 7.09 2.19
C ARG A 42 -43.41 6.72 1.07
N ILE A 43 -44.71 6.84 1.28
CA ILE A 43 -45.75 6.74 0.24
C ILE A 43 -45.45 7.71 -0.92
N LEU A 44 -45.19 8.99 -0.59
CA LEU A 44 -44.85 10.01 -1.60
C LEU A 44 -43.54 9.66 -2.33
N ALA A 45 -42.54 9.16 -1.61
CA ALA A 45 -41.26 8.76 -2.19
C ALA A 45 -41.41 7.56 -3.14
N ARG A 46 -42.13 6.50 -2.75
CA ARG A 46 -42.38 5.32 -3.60
C ARG A 46 -43.09 5.68 -4.91
N VAL A 47 -44.13 6.50 -4.84
CA VAL A 47 -44.85 6.98 -6.04
C VAL A 47 -43.94 7.84 -6.93
N THR A 48 -43.13 8.71 -6.34
CA THR A 48 -42.18 9.55 -7.09
C THR A 48 -41.08 8.70 -7.74
N ASN A 49 -40.54 7.72 -7.02
CA ASN A 49 -39.52 6.80 -7.51
C ASN A 49 -40.05 5.92 -8.65
N ALA A 50 -41.31 5.50 -8.59
CA ALA A 50 -41.98 4.76 -9.66
C ALA A 50 -42.11 5.58 -10.95
N ILE A 51 -42.45 6.87 -10.82
CA ILE A 51 -42.44 7.83 -11.94
C ILE A 51 -41.01 7.94 -12.49
N SER A 52 -40.00 8.06 -11.61
CA SER A 52 -38.60 8.18 -12.01
C SER A 52 -38.10 6.96 -12.79
N LEU A 53 -38.35 5.75 -12.29
CA LEU A 53 -37.99 4.50 -12.96
C LEU A 53 -38.72 4.32 -14.30
N HIS A 54 -39.98 4.74 -14.37
CA HIS A 54 -40.73 4.74 -15.63
C HIS A 54 -40.11 5.72 -16.64
N VAL A 55 -39.79 6.95 -16.23
CA VAL A 55 -39.13 7.96 -17.08
C VAL A 55 -37.73 7.49 -17.50
N ALA A 56 -36.99 6.82 -16.62
CA ALA A 56 -35.68 6.24 -16.91
C ALA A 56 -35.77 5.14 -17.98
N ALA A 57 -36.76 4.26 -17.90
CA ALA A 57 -37.00 3.22 -18.91
C ALA A 57 -37.22 3.82 -20.32
N ILE A 58 -37.84 5.00 -20.40
CA ILE A 58 -38.12 5.72 -21.66
C ILE A 58 -36.91 6.52 -22.16
N SER A 59 -36.29 7.32 -21.30
CA SER A 59 -35.39 8.42 -21.68
C SER A 59 -33.94 8.03 -21.98
N ARG A 60 -33.54 6.77 -21.77
CA ARG A 60 -32.15 6.25 -21.90
C ARG A 60 -31.11 6.95 -21.00
N ARG A 61 -31.54 7.75 -20.02
CA ARG A 61 -30.65 8.51 -19.13
C ARG A 61 -30.01 7.68 -18.02
N ILE A 62 -30.61 6.52 -17.68
CA ILE A 62 -30.10 5.56 -16.70
C ILE A 62 -30.06 4.19 -17.37
N SER A 63 -28.98 3.41 -17.16
CA SER A 63 -28.89 2.05 -17.69
C SER A 63 -29.66 1.06 -16.80
N VAL A 64 -30.06 -0.08 -17.35
CA VAL A 64 -30.73 -1.11 -16.53
C VAL A 64 -29.74 -1.67 -15.52
N GLU A 65 -28.47 -1.73 -15.92
CA GLU A 65 -27.35 -2.19 -15.12
C GLU A 65 -27.10 -1.32 -13.88
N ASP A 66 -27.25 0.00 -13.96
CA ASP A 66 -27.09 0.89 -12.79
C ASP A 66 -28.20 0.65 -11.75
N VAL A 67 -29.45 0.49 -12.21
CA VAL A 67 -30.59 0.19 -11.33
C VAL A 67 -30.41 -1.17 -10.66
N LEU A 68 -29.93 -2.17 -11.40
CA LEU A 68 -29.72 -3.51 -10.88
C LEU A 68 -28.53 -3.61 -9.92
N SER A 69 -27.45 -2.86 -10.19
CA SER A 69 -26.29 -2.77 -9.29
C SER A 69 -26.71 -2.22 -7.93
N GLU A 70 -27.52 -1.15 -7.92
CA GLU A 70 -28.08 -0.59 -6.68
C GLU A 70 -29.09 -1.53 -5.99
N LEU A 71 -29.92 -2.23 -6.77
CA LEU A 71 -30.89 -3.20 -6.23
C LEU A 71 -30.21 -4.43 -5.60
N PHE A 72 -29.10 -4.87 -6.18
CA PHE A 72 -28.33 -6.02 -5.68
C PHE A 72 -27.28 -5.65 -4.66
N GLN A 73 -26.99 -4.35 -4.48
CA GLN A 73 -25.91 -3.86 -3.63
C GLN A 73 -24.55 -4.42 -4.06
N VAL A 74 -24.27 -4.41 -5.38
CA VAL A 74 -23.01 -4.88 -5.97
C VAL A 74 -22.49 -3.88 -6.98
N ASP A 75 -21.19 -3.57 -6.91
CA ASP A 75 -20.53 -2.74 -7.91
C ASP A 75 -20.68 -3.28 -9.34
N PRO A 76 -20.79 -2.40 -10.37
CA PRO A 76 -21.05 -2.83 -11.75
C PRO A 76 -20.00 -3.77 -12.35
N VAL A 77 -18.74 -3.72 -11.88
CA VAL A 77 -17.64 -4.55 -12.41
C VAL A 77 -17.68 -5.97 -11.83
N PRO A 78 -17.67 -6.18 -10.50
CA PRO A 78 -17.91 -7.49 -9.90
C PRO A 78 -19.22 -8.13 -10.39
N TYR A 79 -20.32 -7.37 -10.40
CA TYR A 79 -21.62 -7.83 -10.90
C TYR A 79 -21.52 -8.44 -12.30
N GLN A 80 -20.80 -7.77 -13.22
CA GLN A 80 -20.64 -8.29 -14.58
C GLN A 80 -19.83 -9.58 -14.64
N LYS A 81 -18.76 -9.72 -13.85
CA LYS A 81 -17.98 -10.96 -13.81
C LYS A 81 -18.79 -12.11 -13.20
N MET A 82 -19.60 -11.83 -12.19
CA MET A 82 -20.49 -12.81 -11.55
C MET A 82 -21.49 -13.39 -12.55
N VAL A 83 -22.13 -12.55 -13.39
CA VAL A 83 -23.27 -12.99 -14.20
C VAL A 83 -23.06 -13.03 -15.72
N LYS A 84 -22.05 -12.38 -16.32
CA LYS A 84 -21.85 -12.34 -17.79
C LYS A 84 -20.92 -13.44 -18.29
N PHE A 85 -21.41 -14.67 -18.33
CA PHE A 85 -20.77 -15.75 -19.08
C PHE A 85 -21.76 -16.81 -19.52
N SER A 86 -21.34 -17.68 -20.45
CA SER A 86 -22.20 -18.73 -20.98
C SER A 86 -22.23 -19.94 -20.05
N ILE A 87 -23.25 -20.02 -19.18
CA ILE A 87 -23.48 -21.18 -18.29
C ILE A 87 -23.56 -22.48 -19.09
N ALA A 88 -24.27 -22.51 -20.22
CA ALA A 88 -24.42 -23.72 -21.05
C ALA A 88 -23.06 -24.28 -21.52
N ASN A 89 -22.20 -23.42 -22.07
CA ASN A 89 -20.84 -23.80 -22.47
C ASN A 89 -19.97 -24.23 -21.28
N ALA A 90 -20.09 -23.57 -20.13
CA ALA A 90 -19.34 -23.93 -18.93
C ALA A 90 -19.74 -25.32 -18.43
N THR A 91 -21.05 -25.56 -18.31
CA THR A 91 -21.59 -26.87 -17.94
C THR A 91 -21.18 -27.97 -18.92
N ALA A 92 -21.19 -27.70 -20.23
CA ALA A 92 -20.76 -28.67 -21.23
C ALA A 92 -19.27 -29.04 -21.09
N GLU A 93 -18.40 -28.07 -20.88
CA GLU A 93 -16.95 -28.32 -20.72
C GLU A 93 -16.65 -29.01 -19.38
N LEU A 94 -17.31 -28.62 -18.28
CA LEU A 94 -17.19 -29.30 -16.99
C LEU A 94 -17.59 -30.77 -17.08
N HIS A 95 -18.74 -31.07 -17.70
CA HIS A 95 -19.18 -32.46 -17.90
C HIS A 95 -18.21 -33.25 -18.78
N ARG A 96 -17.65 -32.63 -19.84
CA ARG A 96 -16.64 -33.26 -20.68
C ARG A 96 -15.40 -33.64 -19.86
N MET A 97 -14.86 -32.69 -19.08
CA MET A 97 -13.67 -32.90 -18.25
C MET A 97 -13.92 -33.94 -17.16
N GLN A 98 -15.07 -33.87 -16.48
CA GLN A 98 -15.49 -34.83 -15.45
C GLN A 98 -15.59 -36.26 -16.03
N LYS A 99 -16.27 -36.41 -17.17
CA LYS A 99 -16.42 -37.70 -17.85
C LYS A 99 -15.07 -38.25 -18.30
N ALA A 100 -14.23 -37.41 -18.91
CA ALA A 100 -12.88 -37.76 -19.34
C ALA A 100 -12.06 -38.30 -18.15
N TYR A 101 -12.01 -37.58 -17.03
CA TYR A 101 -11.25 -37.98 -15.85
C TYR A 101 -11.81 -39.27 -15.20
N ALA A 102 -13.13 -39.42 -15.13
CA ALA A 102 -13.77 -40.63 -14.59
C ALA A 102 -13.42 -41.89 -15.41
N LEU A 103 -13.42 -41.78 -16.75
CA LEU A 103 -12.99 -42.85 -17.66
C LEU A 103 -11.53 -43.24 -17.45
N ALA A 104 -10.66 -42.25 -17.20
CA ALA A 104 -9.24 -42.49 -16.93
C ALA A 104 -9.00 -43.26 -15.63
N LYS A 105 -9.81 -43.00 -14.59
CA LYS A 105 -9.66 -43.61 -13.26
C LYS A 105 -10.26 -45.02 -13.16
N ASN A 106 -11.37 -45.29 -13.85
CA ASN A 106 -12.10 -46.56 -13.80
C ASN A 106 -12.49 -47.08 -15.21
N PRO A 107 -11.52 -47.58 -16.00
CA PRO A 107 -11.77 -48.02 -17.39
C PRO A 107 -12.63 -49.29 -17.51
N SER A 108 -12.81 -50.06 -16.44
CA SER A 108 -13.75 -51.20 -16.41
C SER A 108 -15.22 -50.78 -16.31
N MET A 109 -15.51 -49.51 -15.99
CA MET A 109 -16.86 -49.02 -15.71
C MET A 109 -17.60 -48.50 -16.95
N PHE A 110 -16.91 -48.32 -18.10
CA PHE A 110 -17.51 -47.85 -19.35
C PHE A 110 -16.79 -48.45 -20.56
N SER A 111 -17.53 -49.12 -21.44
CA SER A 111 -17.03 -49.76 -22.67
C SER A 111 -16.67 -48.74 -23.78
N VAL A 112 -15.68 -47.87 -23.54
CA VAL A 112 -15.19 -46.92 -24.56
C VAL A 112 -13.66 -46.83 -24.57
N GLY A 113 -13.09 -47.33 -25.66
CA GLY A 113 -12.01 -46.70 -26.45
C GLY A 113 -10.84 -46.02 -25.72
N VAL A 114 -10.14 -46.72 -24.83
CA VAL A 114 -8.73 -46.38 -24.58
C VAL A 114 -7.94 -46.79 -25.83
N PRO A 115 -7.07 -45.95 -26.40
CA PRO A 115 -6.22 -46.34 -27.53
C PRO A 115 -5.50 -47.66 -27.26
N PHE A 116 -5.51 -48.57 -28.23
CA PHE A 116 -4.87 -49.90 -28.10
C PHE A 116 -3.41 -49.75 -27.62
N GLY A 117 -3.07 -50.33 -26.45
CA GLY A 117 -1.70 -50.41 -25.92
C GLY A 117 -1.35 -49.50 -24.72
N VAL A 118 -2.29 -48.74 -24.15
CA VAL A 118 -2.04 -47.86 -22.99
C VAL A 118 -2.36 -48.55 -21.65
N SER A 119 -1.38 -48.61 -20.73
CA SER A 119 -1.57 -49.14 -19.36
C SER A 119 -2.04 -48.06 -18.38
N ILE A 120 -3.03 -48.38 -17.54
CA ILE A 120 -3.65 -47.47 -16.57
C ILE A 120 -2.65 -47.06 -15.47
N SER A 121 -1.77 -47.98 -15.09
CA SER A 121 -0.71 -47.72 -14.09
C SER A 121 0.28 -46.63 -14.53
N ASP A 122 0.40 -46.38 -15.84
CA ASP A 122 1.27 -45.32 -16.38
C ASP A 122 0.65 -43.92 -16.26
N PHE A 123 -0.67 -43.83 -16.06
CA PHE A 123 -1.42 -42.57 -16.09
C PHE A 123 -1.10 -41.68 -14.88
N PHE A 124 -1.05 -42.29 -13.69
CA PHE A 124 -0.80 -41.62 -12.41
C PHE A 124 0.48 -42.12 -11.74
N LYS A 125 1.51 -42.41 -12.54
CA LYS A 125 2.82 -42.77 -11.98
C LYS A 125 3.32 -41.62 -11.10
N LYS A 126 3.34 -41.81 -9.78
CA LYS A 126 3.77 -40.78 -8.83
C LYS A 126 5.17 -40.28 -9.18
N LEU A 127 5.27 -39.00 -9.53
CA LEU A 127 6.54 -38.31 -9.63
C LEU A 127 7.04 -37.97 -8.21
N PRO A 128 8.35 -38.04 -7.93
CA PRO A 128 8.90 -37.61 -6.65
C PRO A 128 8.57 -36.14 -6.39
N ALA A 129 8.13 -35.81 -5.17
CA ALA A 129 7.82 -34.43 -4.79
C ALA A 129 9.06 -33.52 -4.93
N GLU A 130 10.24 -34.11 -4.76
CA GLU A 130 11.55 -33.48 -4.84
C GLU A 130 11.90 -33.01 -6.26
N LEU A 131 11.19 -33.49 -7.30
CA LEU A 131 11.40 -33.06 -8.68
C LEU A 131 11.10 -31.57 -8.87
N ASN A 132 9.98 -31.08 -8.29
CA ASN A 132 9.63 -29.67 -8.40
C ASN A 132 10.65 -28.78 -7.67
N HIS A 133 11.10 -29.23 -6.50
CA HIS A 133 12.12 -28.54 -5.71
C HIS A 133 13.45 -28.46 -6.47
N ALA A 134 13.90 -29.58 -7.06
CA ALA A 134 15.12 -29.62 -7.86
C ALA A 134 15.03 -28.70 -9.09
N LEU A 135 13.96 -28.78 -9.89
CA LEU A 135 13.76 -27.89 -11.04
C LEU A 135 13.77 -26.42 -10.63
N SER A 136 13.08 -26.08 -9.54
CA SER A 136 13.03 -24.71 -9.01
C SER A 136 14.38 -24.22 -8.50
N PHE A 137 15.17 -25.08 -7.84
CA PHE A 137 16.52 -24.76 -7.41
C PHE A 137 17.41 -24.44 -8.62
N TYR A 138 17.42 -25.29 -9.65
CA TYR A 138 18.23 -25.06 -10.85
C TYR A 138 17.82 -23.79 -11.60
N VAL A 139 16.52 -23.49 -11.70
CA VAL A 139 16.03 -22.22 -12.27
C VAL A 139 16.59 -21.01 -11.53
N ASN A 140 16.68 -21.08 -10.20
CA ASN A 140 17.11 -19.97 -9.35
C ASN A 140 18.63 -19.91 -9.12
N LEU A 141 19.36 -20.98 -9.39
CA LEU A 141 20.79 -21.10 -9.13
C LEU A 141 21.62 -19.92 -9.66
N PRO A 142 21.40 -19.42 -10.90
CA PRO A 142 21.98 -18.17 -11.42
C PRO A 142 21.89 -16.97 -10.47
N ARG A 143 20.69 -16.74 -9.94
CA ARG A 143 20.42 -15.62 -9.02
C ARG A 143 21.10 -15.84 -7.66
N LEU A 144 21.15 -17.09 -7.20
CA LEU A 144 21.77 -17.47 -5.93
C LEU A 144 23.30 -17.29 -5.97
N MET A 145 23.94 -17.33 -7.15
CA MET A 145 25.38 -17.10 -7.28
C MET A 145 25.82 -15.71 -6.81
N ASN A 146 24.97 -14.68 -6.92
CA ASN A 146 25.31 -13.34 -6.41
C ASN A 146 25.56 -13.37 -4.89
N GLN A 147 24.70 -14.05 -4.15
CA GLN A 147 24.83 -14.22 -2.70
C GLN A 147 26.08 -15.06 -2.33
N LEU A 148 26.38 -16.09 -3.13
CA LEU A 148 27.59 -16.90 -2.94
C LEU A 148 28.88 -16.08 -3.18
N ASN A 149 28.86 -15.19 -4.18
CA ASN A 149 30.00 -14.33 -4.52
C ASN A 149 30.29 -13.26 -3.46
N GLU A 150 29.29 -12.77 -2.74
CA GLU A 150 29.51 -11.84 -1.62
C GLU A 150 30.22 -12.53 -0.45
N ALA A 151 29.84 -13.77 -0.13
CA ALA A 151 30.47 -14.55 0.95
C ALA A 151 31.87 -15.08 0.61
N ARG A 152 32.20 -15.19 -0.68
CA ARG A 152 33.49 -15.72 -1.18
C ARG A 152 34.71 -15.00 -0.61
N ASN A 153 34.65 -13.68 -0.42
CA ASN A 153 35.82 -12.87 -0.07
C ASN A 153 36.03 -12.69 1.44
N ILE A 154 35.18 -13.29 2.28
CA ILE A 154 35.34 -13.18 3.73
C ILE A 154 36.51 -14.06 4.19
N GLN A 155 37.44 -13.45 4.93
CA GLN A 155 38.60 -14.17 5.48
C GLN A 155 38.16 -15.26 6.46
N LYS A 156 38.73 -16.45 6.30
CA LYS A 156 38.38 -17.65 7.08
C LYS A 156 38.59 -17.52 8.60
N ASP A 157 39.51 -16.64 9.02
CA ASP A 157 39.90 -16.44 10.42
C ASP A 157 39.26 -15.19 11.06
N ASN A 158 38.47 -14.41 10.30
CA ASN A 158 37.92 -13.12 10.73
C ASN A 158 37.17 -13.22 12.07
N LEU A 159 36.26 -14.19 12.19
CA LEU A 159 35.51 -14.43 13.42
C LEU A 159 36.39 -14.94 14.56
N PHE A 160 37.42 -15.75 14.27
CA PHE A 160 38.31 -16.31 15.29
C PHE A 160 39.15 -15.21 15.93
N ILE A 161 39.70 -14.31 15.11
CA ILE A 161 40.51 -13.18 15.56
C ILE A 161 39.66 -12.27 16.45
N ALA A 162 38.46 -11.91 15.99
CA ALA A 162 37.58 -11.03 16.75
C ALA A 162 37.07 -11.68 18.06
N ALA A 163 36.74 -12.99 18.03
CA ALA A 163 36.32 -13.74 19.21
C ALA A 163 37.42 -13.83 20.27
N ARG A 164 38.68 -14.03 19.87
CA ARG A 164 39.81 -14.02 20.82
C ARG A 164 40.04 -12.62 21.42
N ALA A 165 39.78 -11.55 20.66
CA ALA A 165 39.93 -10.18 21.15
C ALA A 165 38.94 -9.82 22.28
N ALA A 166 37.81 -10.54 22.40
CA ALA A 166 36.89 -10.40 23.54
C ALA A 166 37.57 -10.73 24.89
N ARG A 167 38.73 -11.42 24.88
CA ARG A 167 39.49 -11.77 26.09
C ARG A 167 40.04 -10.58 26.88
N GLY A 168 39.96 -9.36 26.32
CA GLY A 168 40.40 -8.12 26.96
C GLY A 168 39.42 -7.49 27.95
N LEU A 169 38.13 -7.85 27.92
CA LEU A 169 37.06 -7.18 28.70
C LEU A 169 37.04 -7.54 30.21
N PHE A 170 37.89 -8.47 30.65
CA PHE A 170 37.79 -9.14 31.96
C PHE A 170 38.54 -8.45 33.11
N LYS A 171 39.15 -7.30 32.86
CA LYS A 171 39.88 -6.52 33.89
C LYS A 171 39.05 -5.36 34.46
N THR A 172 37.73 -5.52 34.54
CA THR A 172 36.82 -4.50 35.07
C THR A 172 36.29 -4.88 36.45
N SER A 173 35.89 -3.88 37.23
CA SER A 173 35.29 -4.11 38.56
C SER A 173 33.99 -4.92 38.46
N CYS A 174 33.27 -4.83 37.33
CA CYS A 174 32.08 -5.63 37.03
C CYS A 174 32.33 -7.15 36.97
N PHE A 175 33.50 -7.59 36.47
CA PHE A 175 33.81 -9.02 36.31
C PHE A 175 33.93 -9.74 37.66
N ASN A 176 34.45 -9.04 38.67
CA ASN A 176 34.74 -9.60 40.00
C ASN A 176 33.51 -9.69 40.91
N ILE A 177 32.35 -9.20 40.47
CA ILE A 177 31.11 -9.25 41.25
C ILE A 177 30.58 -10.69 41.27
N SER A 178 30.20 -11.16 42.45
CA SER A 178 29.56 -12.47 42.59
C SER A 178 28.06 -12.40 42.32
N TYR A 179 27.61 -13.01 41.21
CA TYR A 179 26.20 -13.18 40.90
C TYR A 179 25.44 -13.89 42.03
N GLU A 180 26.02 -14.97 42.57
CA GLU A 180 25.40 -15.78 43.62
C GLU A 180 25.11 -14.95 44.88
N VAL A 181 26.05 -14.09 45.28
CA VAL A 181 25.90 -13.24 46.47
C VAL A 181 24.81 -12.19 46.29
N LEU A 182 24.79 -11.48 45.15
CA LEU A 182 23.75 -10.48 44.88
C LEU A 182 22.37 -11.14 44.71
N ASN A 183 22.30 -12.27 43.99
CA ASN A 183 21.06 -12.99 43.79
C ASN A 183 20.47 -13.50 45.12
N LYS A 184 21.30 -14.08 46.00
CA LYS A 184 20.85 -14.50 47.35
C LYS A 184 20.26 -13.34 48.15
N PHE A 185 20.89 -12.16 48.11
CA PHE A 185 20.33 -10.97 48.77
C PHE A 185 18.97 -10.58 48.17
N MET A 186 18.86 -10.50 46.84
CA MET A 186 17.60 -10.14 46.17
C MET A 186 16.48 -11.15 46.42
N VAL A 187 16.78 -12.45 46.51
CA VAL A 187 15.80 -13.48 46.87
C VAL A 187 15.30 -13.33 48.31
N HIS A 188 16.15 -12.87 49.23
CA HIS A 188 15.75 -12.64 50.62
C HIS A 188 15.03 -11.30 50.84
N PHE A 189 15.20 -10.29 49.99
CA PHE A 189 14.73 -8.93 50.27
C PHE A 189 13.99 -8.23 49.10
N GLY A 190 13.81 -8.88 47.95
CA GLY A 190 13.07 -8.33 46.79
C GLY A 190 11.56 -8.60 46.83
N GLU A 191 10.82 -7.96 45.93
CA GLU A 191 9.34 -7.89 45.94
C GLU A 191 8.57 -9.18 45.59
N ASP A 192 9.23 -10.27 45.20
CA ASP A 192 8.54 -11.52 44.83
C ASP A 192 8.17 -12.33 46.08
N THR A 193 7.09 -11.91 46.76
CA THR A 193 6.61 -12.48 48.04
C THR A 193 5.92 -13.85 47.92
N THR A 194 6.07 -14.58 46.81
CA THR A 194 5.34 -15.84 46.58
C THR A 194 5.96 -17.06 47.26
N ASN A 195 7.19 -16.97 47.80
CA ASN A 195 7.84 -18.08 48.51
C ASN A 195 8.35 -17.63 49.89
N TYR A 196 7.56 -17.89 50.93
CA TYR A 196 8.03 -17.78 52.31
C TYR A 196 9.00 -18.94 52.60
N VAL A 197 10.30 -18.71 52.41
CA VAL A 197 11.35 -19.65 52.82
C VAL A 197 11.67 -19.39 54.29
N GLU A 198 11.49 -20.40 55.14
CA GLU A 198 11.91 -20.36 56.55
C GLU A 198 13.43 -20.17 56.61
N ARG A 199 13.90 -19.00 57.05
CA ARG A 199 15.30 -18.57 56.90
C ARG A 199 16.14 -19.04 58.09
N ASP A 200 17.17 -19.85 57.85
CA ASP A 200 18.14 -20.23 58.89
C ASP A 200 18.91 -18.99 59.40
N ARG A 201 19.09 -18.90 60.73
CA ARG A 201 19.70 -17.76 61.42
C ARG A 201 21.12 -17.51 60.95
N ASN A 202 21.90 -18.59 60.76
CA ASN A 202 23.30 -18.49 60.39
C ASN A 202 23.45 -18.13 58.90
N GLU A 203 22.56 -18.65 58.06
CA GLU A 203 22.51 -18.36 56.63
C GLU A 203 22.17 -16.90 56.34
N ALA A 204 21.15 -16.32 56.99
CA ALA A 204 20.77 -14.92 56.78
C ALA A 204 21.90 -13.93 57.14
N LEU A 205 22.59 -14.19 58.27
CA LEU A 205 23.71 -13.36 58.70
C LEU A 205 24.93 -13.51 57.77
N ALA A 206 25.17 -14.72 57.27
CA ALA A 206 26.22 -14.97 56.27
C ALA A 206 25.92 -14.25 54.95
N THR A 207 24.66 -14.25 54.50
CA THR A 207 24.24 -13.55 53.27
C THR A 207 24.38 -12.03 53.38
N LEU A 208 24.06 -11.42 54.52
CA LEU A 208 24.24 -9.98 54.70
C LEU A 208 25.71 -9.57 54.72
N LYS A 209 26.59 -10.37 55.37
CA LYS A 209 28.03 -10.13 55.39
C LYS A 209 28.65 -10.29 54.00
N SER A 210 28.27 -11.34 53.27
CA SER A 210 28.76 -11.54 51.91
C SER A 210 28.25 -10.46 50.96
N PHE A 211 26.99 -10.04 51.06
CA PHE A 211 26.44 -8.91 50.30
C PHE A 211 27.24 -7.63 50.52
N ASN A 212 27.49 -7.23 51.77
CA ASN A 212 28.26 -6.00 52.06
C ASN A 212 29.68 -6.02 51.46
N SER A 213 30.32 -7.18 51.38
CA SER A 213 31.64 -7.31 50.75
C SER A 213 31.65 -6.95 49.25
N GLN A 214 30.49 -6.96 48.59
CA GLN A 214 30.35 -6.64 47.16
C GLN A 214 30.10 -5.15 46.89
N GLY A 215 29.82 -4.33 47.92
CA GLY A 215 29.34 -2.96 47.75
C GLY A 215 30.28 -2.06 46.93
N GLN A 216 31.59 -2.11 47.22
CA GLN A 216 32.58 -1.34 46.47
C GLN A 216 32.67 -1.77 45.00
N LEU A 217 32.65 -3.08 44.72
CA LEU A 217 32.73 -3.61 43.36
C LEU A 217 31.51 -3.21 42.52
N VAL A 218 30.30 -3.22 43.12
CA VAL A 218 29.06 -2.80 42.46
C VAL A 218 29.09 -1.30 42.13
N ALA A 219 29.55 -0.47 43.06
CA ALA A 219 29.68 0.97 42.84
C ALA A 219 30.68 1.29 41.71
N GLU A 220 31.88 0.72 41.77
CA GLU A 220 32.90 0.88 40.73
C GLU A 220 32.43 0.35 39.37
N CYS A 221 31.67 -0.75 39.36
CA CYS A 221 31.10 -1.29 38.12
C CYS A 221 30.13 -0.30 37.46
N LEU A 222 29.21 0.29 38.22
CA LEU A 222 28.24 1.28 37.72
C LEU A 222 28.94 2.52 37.15
N GLU A 223 30.04 2.96 37.76
CA GLU A 223 30.85 4.07 37.26
C GLU A 223 31.60 3.73 35.96
N GLN A 224 32.04 2.48 35.81
CA GLN A 224 32.80 2.01 34.63
C GLN A 224 31.93 1.66 33.41
N ILE A 225 30.60 1.60 33.54
CA ILE A 225 29.67 1.24 32.43
C ILE A 225 29.92 2.03 31.13
N PRO A 226 30.10 3.37 31.14
CA PRO A 226 30.36 4.12 29.91
C PRO A 226 31.66 3.72 29.20
N LYS A 227 32.72 3.42 29.97
CA LYS A 227 34.01 2.99 29.45
C LYS A 227 33.92 1.59 28.82
N LEU A 228 33.21 0.67 29.50
CA LEU A 228 32.99 -0.69 29.01
C LEU A 228 32.21 -0.71 27.68
N GLU A 229 31.26 0.22 27.50
CA GLU A 229 30.54 0.38 26.24
C GLU A 229 31.46 0.81 25.08
N GLU A 230 32.43 1.69 25.34
CA GLU A 230 33.41 2.14 24.35
C GLU A 230 34.37 1.01 23.96
N GLU A 231 34.86 0.24 24.93
CA GLU A 231 35.69 -0.94 24.69
C GLU A 231 34.96 -1.99 23.83
N ILE A 232 33.68 -2.25 24.12
CA ILE A 232 32.85 -3.16 23.33
C ILE A 232 32.67 -2.72 21.88
N LYS A 233 32.54 -1.41 21.63
CA LYS A 233 32.43 -0.87 20.26
C LYS A 233 33.71 -1.11 19.46
N ASN A 234 34.88 -1.09 20.11
CA ASN A 234 36.18 -1.13 19.47
C ASN A 234 36.70 -2.56 19.16
N ILE A 235 36.15 -3.60 19.78
CA ILE A 235 36.60 -5.01 19.60
C ILE A 235 36.28 -5.56 18.19
N GLY A 236 35.35 -4.95 17.45
CA GLY A 236 35.05 -5.34 16.06
C GLY A 236 34.31 -6.68 15.88
N ILE A 237 34.02 -7.41 16.96
CA ILE A 237 33.32 -8.72 16.92
C ILE A 237 31.97 -8.64 16.20
N LYS A 238 31.26 -7.52 16.36
CA LYS A 238 29.94 -7.31 15.75
C LYS A 238 30.02 -7.43 14.24
N LYS A 239 31.02 -6.76 13.63
CA LYS A 239 31.25 -6.81 12.18
C LYS A 239 31.65 -8.22 11.75
N ALA A 240 32.59 -8.84 12.45
CA ALA A 240 33.05 -10.20 12.13
C ALA A 240 31.92 -11.25 12.22
N TYR A 241 30.97 -11.07 13.15
CA TYR A 241 29.79 -11.92 13.27
C TYR A 241 28.76 -11.68 12.15
N GLU A 242 28.57 -10.43 11.70
CA GLU A 242 27.73 -10.15 10.52
C GLU A 242 28.31 -10.82 9.26
N ASP A 243 29.62 -10.70 9.04
CA ASP A 243 30.31 -11.37 7.95
C ASP A 243 30.12 -12.89 8.04
N HIS A 244 30.31 -13.48 9.23
CA HIS A 244 30.09 -14.90 9.46
C HIS A 244 28.64 -15.34 9.16
N LYS A 245 27.64 -14.56 9.57
CA LYS A 245 26.23 -14.84 9.23
C LYS A 245 25.99 -14.85 7.73
N MET A 246 26.64 -13.97 6.96
CA MET A 246 26.57 -13.99 5.49
C MET A 246 27.14 -15.30 4.94
N VAL A 247 28.30 -15.74 5.45
CA VAL A 247 28.90 -17.04 5.08
C VAL A 247 27.97 -18.20 5.41
N MET A 248 27.35 -18.23 6.59
CA MET A 248 26.44 -19.31 7.00
C MET A 248 25.16 -19.35 6.16
N ARG A 249 24.64 -18.20 5.72
CA ARG A 249 23.52 -18.14 4.76
C ARG A 249 23.93 -18.71 3.40
N SER A 250 25.10 -18.33 2.89
CA SER A 250 25.62 -18.81 1.60
C SER A 250 25.96 -20.30 1.63
N ARG A 251 26.45 -20.82 2.76
CA ARG A 251 26.65 -22.25 3.02
C ARG A 251 25.38 -23.08 2.87
N LYS A 252 24.20 -22.55 3.20
CA LYS A 252 22.91 -23.27 3.01
C LYS A 252 22.62 -23.57 1.54
N ILE A 253 22.96 -22.66 0.63
CA ILE A 253 22.76 -22.86 -0.82
C ILE A 253 23.64 -24.02 -1.32
N VAL A 254 24.88 -24.12 -0.84
CA VAL A 254 25.78 -25.23 -1.19
C VAL A 254 25.26 -26.56 -0.66
N LEU A 255 24.67 -26.58 0.54
CA LEU A 255 24.00 -27.77 1.08
C LEU A 255 22.78 -28.16 0.24
N GLU A 256 21.97 -27.19 -0.17
CA GLU A 256 20.79 -27.43 -1.01
C GLU A 256 21.17 -28.03 -2.37
N LEU A 257 22.27 -27.58 -2.98
CA LEU A 257 22.83 -28.22 -4.18
C LEU A 257 23.12 -29.70 -3.94
N ALA A 258 23.71 -30.06 -2.79
CA ALA A 258 23.99 -31.46 -2.46
C ALA A 258 22.71 -32.30 -2.36
N VAL A 259 21.63 -31.74 -1.80
CA VAL A 259 20.32 -32.39 -1.69
C VAL A 259 19.70 -32.62 -3.07
N VAL A 260 19.64 -31.58 -3.92
CA VAL A 260 18.97 -31.68 -5.24
C VAL A 260 19.80 -32.41 -6.29
N SER A 261 21.12 -32.56 -6.08
CA SER A 261 22.00 -33.31 -6.97
C SER A 261 21.59 -34.78 -7.11
N ASN A 262 20.98 -35.36 -6.08
CA ASN A 262 20.45 -36.73 -6.14
C ASN A 262 19.32 -36.85 -7.18
N VAL A 263 18.37 -35.91 -7.15
CA VAL A 263 17.27 -35.84 -8.13
C VAL A 263 17.81 -35.54 -9.53
N GLY A 264 18.82 -34.66 -9.62
CA GLY A 264 19.51 -34.33 -10.87
C GLY A 264 20.02 -35.57 -11.61
N ARG A 265 20.55 -36.58 -10.90
CA ARG A 265 21.06 -37.83 -11.51
C ARG A 265 19.98 -38.65 -12.21
N HIS A 266 18.72 -38.51 -11.78
CA HIS A 266 17.58 -39.23 -12.32
C HIS A 266 16.66 -38.36 -13.18
N LEU A 267 17.00 -37.08 -13.38
CA LEU A 267 16.13 -36.09 -14.00
C LEU A 267 15.64 -36.53 -15.40
N GLY A 268 16.53 -37.06 -16.25
CA GLY A 268 16.15 -37.52 -17.59
C GLY A 268 15.08 -38.63 -17.60
N SER A 269 15.07 -39.52 -16.60
CA SER A 269 14.00 -40.54 -16.46
C SER A 269 12.70 -39.91 -15.99
N LEU A 270 12.77 -39.02 -15.00
CA LEU A 270 11.61 -38.35 -14.42
C LEU A 270 10.90 -37.44 -15.45
N LEU A 271 11.67 -36.79 -16.33
CA LEU A 271 11.12 -35.98 -17.42
C LEU A 271 10.39 -36.83 -18.47
N LYS A 272 10.89 -38.02 -18.78
CA LYS A 272 10.19 -38.98 -19.67
C LYS A 272 8.87 -39.45 -19.07
N ASP A 273 8.86 -39.72 -17.76
CA ASP A 273 7.63 -40.08 -17.04
C ASP A 273 6.61 -38.93 -17.07
N LEU A 274 7.07 -37.69 -16.83
CA LEU A 274 6.23 -36.48 -16.93
C LEU A 274 5.65 -36.29 -18.35
N TYR A 275 6.49 -36.41 -19.38
CA TYR A 275 6.06 -36.32 -20.78
C TYR A 275 4.96 -37.35 -21.07
N LYS A 276 5.20 -38.62 -20.70
CA LYS A 276 4.26 -39.71 -20.93
C LYS A 276 2.93 -39.44 -20.22
N GLY A 277 2.97 -39.03 -18.95
CA GLY A 277 1.78 -38.71 -18.16
C GLY A 277 0.95 -37.56 -18.75
N LEU A 278 1.58 -36.47 -19.16
CA LEU A 278 0.89 -35.33 -19.79
C LEU A 278 0.28 -35.69 -21.15
N ASN A 279 0.97 -36.51 -21.96
CA ASN A 279 0.47 -36.92 -23.27
C ASN A 279 -0.74 -37.86 -23.14
N LEU A 280 -0.69 -38.79 -22.19
CA LEU A 280 -1.79 -39.71 -21.90
C LEU A 280 -3.03 -38.98 -21.38
N THR A 281 -2.88 -37.85 -20.68
CA THR A 281 -4.00 -37.05 -20.15
C THR A 281 -4.64 -36.10 -21.16
N SER A 282 -4.21 -36.12 -22.44
CA SER A 282 -4.65 -35.17 -23.47
C SER A 282 -6.15 -35.03 -23.66
N PHE A 283 -6.91 -36.11 -23.56
CA PHE A 283 -8.37 -36.07 -23.67
C PHE A 283 -9.08 -35.35 -22.51
N ILE A 284 -8.39 -35.08 -21.39
CA ILE A 284 -8.92 -34.29 -20.26
C ILE A 284 -8.75 -32.80 -20.55
N TRP A 285 -7.54 -32.36 -20.90
CA TRP A 285 -7.23 -30.93 -21.08
C TRP A 285 -7.52 -30.39 -22.49
N HIS A 286 -7.35 -31.22 -23.53
CA HIS A 286 -7.55 -30.80 -24.92
C HIS A 286 -9.04 -30.74 -25.30
N SER A 287 -9.46 -29.62 -25.90
CA SER A 287 -10.77 -29.52 -26.55
C SER A 287 -10.76 -28.57 -27.75
N GLN A 288 -11.73 -28.73 -28.65
CA GLN A 288 -11.87 -27.88 -29.84
C GLN A 288 -13.21 -27.12 -29.80
N PRO A 289 -13.20 -25.78 -29.88
CA PRO A 289 -12.03 -24.91 -29.99
C PRO A 289 -11.43 -24.56 -28.60
N SER A 290 -10.10 -24.59 -28.49
CA SER A 290 -9.39 -24.56 -27.20
C SER A 290 -9.41 -23.20 -26.50
N LYS A 291 -9.48 -22.10 -27.27
CA LYS A 291 -9.49 -20.73 -26.73
C LYS A 291 -10.83 -20.39 -26.08
N GLU A 292 -11.92 -20.81 -26.69
CA GLU A 292 -13.28 -20.53 -26.24
C GLU A 292 -13.58 -21.31 -24.96
N THR A 293 -13.19 -22.57 -24.91
CA THR A 293 -13.33 -23.39 -23.69
C THR A 293 -12.46 -22.88 -22.54
N PHE A 294 -11.23 -22.43 -22.83
CA PHE A 294 -10.41 -21.72 -21.85
C PHE A 294 -11.07 -20.44 -21.33
N HIS A 295 -11.59 -19.60 -22.24
CA HIS A 295 -12.24 -18.35 -21.86
C HIS A 295 -13.46 -18.60 -20.96
N VAL A 296 -14.28 -19.60 -21.29
CA VAL A 296 -15.47 -19.93 -20.50
C VAL A 296 -15.12 -20.47 -19.11
N ILE A 297 -14.09 -21.32 -18.98
CA ILE A 297 -13.63 -21.80 -17.66
C ILE A 297 -12.98 -20.67 -16.86
N SER A 298 -12.27 -19.73 -17.51
CA SER A 298 -11.77 -18.53 -16.85
C SER A 298 -12.89 -17.65 -16.32
N GLN A 299 -13.95 -17.44 -17.11
CA GLN A 299 -15.12 -16.65 -16.67
C GLN A 299 -15.89 -17.34 -15.53
N LEU A 300 -15.98 -18.67 -15.53
CA LEU A 300 -16.54 -19.42 -14.42
C LEU A 300 -15.72 -19.22 -13.14
N ASN A 301 -14.39 -19.27 -13.26
CA ASN A 301 -13.49 -19.00 -12.14
C ASN A 301 -13.73 -17.58 -11.59
N ASP A 302 -13.73 -16.56 -12.46
CA ASP A 302 -14.00 -15.18 -12.05
C ASP A 302 -15.38 -15.05 -11.38
N SER A 303 -16.41 -15.70 -11.93
CA SER A 303 -17.76 -15.68 -11.35
C SER A 303 -17.79 -16.26 -9.94
N ILE A 304 -17.15 -17.41 -9.71
CA ILE A 304 -17.09 -18.08 -8.41
C ILE A 304 -16.36 -17.20 -7.38
N PHE A 305 -15.18 -16.67 -7.72
CA PHE A 305 -14.38 -15.88 -6.80
C PHE A 305 -15.01 -14.52 -6.45
N GLU A 306 -15.63 -13.85 -7.42
CA GLU A 306 -16.31 -12.57 -7.17
C GLU A 306 -17.60 -12.79 -6.35
N THR A 307 -18.25 -13.95 -6.49
CA THR A 307 -19.41 -14.30 -5.66
C THR A 307 -19.02 -14.66 -4.24
N ASP A 308 -17.92 -15.41 -4.07
CA ASP A 308 -17.34 -15.68 -2.76
C ASP A 308 -17.01 -14.37 -2.05
N PHE A 309 -16.29 -13.47 -2.71
CA PHE A 309 -15.97 -12.14 -2.18
C PHE A 309 -17.22 -11.35 -1.80
N TYR A 310 -18.24 -11.30 -2.66
CA TYR A 310 -19.51 -10.64 -2.36
C TYR A 310 -20.25 -11.23 -1.15
N ASN A 311 -20.10 -12.54 -0.89
CA ASN A 311 -20.72 -13.16 0.28
C ASN A 311 -20.06 -12.75 1.61
N PHE A 312 -18.81 -12.27 1.57
CA PHE A 312 -18.03 -11.85 2.74
C PHE A 312 -17.95 -10.33 2.90
N ASP A 313 -18.01 -9.55 1.81
CA ASP A 313 -17.81 -8.09 1.85
C ASP A 313 -19.15 -7.32 1.82
N TYR A 314 -19.38 -6.50 2.85
CA TYR A 314 -20.57 -5.66 2.97
C TYR A 314 -20.38 -4.34 2.24
N SER A 315 -20.75 -4.28 0.95
CA SER A 315 -20.72 -3.01 0.21
C SER A 315 -21.88 -2.10 0.63
N ASP A 316 -21.58 -0.95 1.24
CA ASP A 316 -22.57 0.08 1.61
C ASP A 316 -22.87 0.97 0.37
N MET A 317 -23.62 0.43 -0.59
CA MET A 317 -24.04 1.19 -1.76
C MET A 317 -25.24 2.09 -1.40
N GLU A 318 -24.97 3.37 -1.18
CA GLU A 318 -26.01 4.36 -0.89
C GLU A 318 -27.07 4.41 -2.01
N PHE A 319 -28.35 4.16 -1.67
CA PHE A 319 -29.45 4.23 -2.63
C PHE A 319 -29.60 5.63 -3.24
N SER A 320 -29.58 5.74 -4.58
CA SER A 320 -29.81 6.99 -5.32
C SER A 320 -31.00 6.85 -6.28
N ILE A 321 -31.01 5.81 -7.10
CA ILE A 321 -32.02 5.56 -8.13
C ILE A 321 -33.28 4.93 -7.54
N THR A 322 -33.14 4.17 -6.46
CA THR A 322 -34.21 3.39 -5.79
C THR A 322 -34.47 3.84 -4.35
N ALA A 323 -33.94 4.99 -3.94
CA ALA A 323 -34.01 5.52 -2.56
C ALA A 323 -35.41 5.66 -1.96
N GLY A 324 -36.47 5.67 -2.78
CA GLY A 324 -37.85 5.68 -2.32
C GLY A 324 -38.35 4.35 -1.76
N PHE A 325 -37.68 3.23 -2.07
CA PHE A 325 -38.05 1.88 -1.64
C PHE A 325 -37.16 1.44 -0.47
N LYS A 326 -37.76 1.07 0.67
CA LYS A 326 -37.01 0.58 1.83
C LYS A 326 -36.57 -0.86 1.62
N GLU A 327 -37.48 -1.68 1.11
CA GLU A 327 -37.24 -3.07 0.77
C GLU A 327 -37.72 -3.34 -0.66
N THR A 328 -37.21 -4.39 -1.29
CA THR A 328 -37.60 -4.80 -2.65
C THR A 328 -39.12 -4.98 -2.81
N LYS A 329 -39.82 -5.43 -1.77
CA LYS A 329 -41.29 -5.59 -1.79
C LYS A 329 -42.03 -4.26 -1.99
N ASP A 330 -41.43 -3.14 -1.62
CA ASP A 330 -42.02 -1.81 -1.80
C ASP A 330 -42.19 -1.43 -3.27
N LEU A 331 -41.45 -2.07 -4.19
CA LEU A 331 -41.63 -1.90 -5.64
C LEU A 331 -43.09 -2.17 -6.06
N LEU A 332 -43.77 -3.09 -5.37
CA LEU A 332 -45.14 -3.53 -5.67
C LEU A 332 -46.22 -2.66 -5.00
N LYS A 333 -45.90 -1.93 -3.91
CA LYS A 333 -46.86 -1.18 -3.10
C LYS A 333 -47.41 0.08 -3.77
N VAL A 334 -46.77 0.57 -4.83
CA VAL A 334 -47.06 1.86 -5.47
C VAL A 334 -48.53 2.03 -5.88
N PHE A 335 -49.22 0.96 -6.29
CA PHE A 335 -50.64 1.05 -6.65
C PHE A 335 -51.57 1.10 -5.44
N ASP A 336 -51.19 0.44 -4.36
CA ASP A 336 -51.91 0.51 -3.08
C ASP A 336 -51.71 1.91 -2.45
N ASP A 337 -50.49 2.44 -2.55
CA ASP A 337 -50.10 3.79 -2.12
C ASP A 337 -50.96 4.88 -2.79
N LEU A 338 -51.22 4.76 -4.11
CA LEU A 338 -52.11 5.67 -4.84
C LEU A 338 -53.55 5.62 -4.34
N GLU A 339 -54.01 4.48 -3.82
CA GLU A 339 -55.37 4.31 -3.31
C GLU A 339 -55.49 4.61 -1.81
N SER A 340 -54.37 4.83 -1.12
CA SER A 340 -54.31 5.09 0.32
C SER A 340 -55.13 6.35 0.71
N PRO A 341 -55.80 6.34 1.88
CA PRO A 341 -56.56 7.49 2.35
C PRO A 341 -55.71 8.76 2.50
N TRP A 342 -54.45 8.59 2.92
CA TRP A 342 -53.52 9.70 3.05
C TRP A 342 -53.15 10.32 1.70
N PHE A 343 -52.80 9.51 0.69
CA PHE A 343 -52.44 10.04 -0.63
C PHE A 343 -53.62 10.76 -1.28
N LYS A 344 -54.83 10.18 -1.17
CA LYS A 344 -56.06 10.80 -1.68
C LYS A 344 -56.37 12.15 -1.03
N SER A 345 -56.23 12.25 0.29
CA SER A 345 -56.56 13.47 1.03
C SER A 345 -55.46 14.54 0.97
N LYS A 346 -54.19 14.16 1.17
CA LYS A 346 -53.06 15.10 1.32
C LYS A 346 -52.34 15.44 0.01
N VAL A 347 -52.31 14.53 -0.96
CA VAL A 347 -51.63 14.73 -2.26
C VAL A 347 -52.65 15.01 -3.36
N ALA A 348 -53.64 14.14 -3.54
CA ALA A 348 -54.66 14.31 -4.59
C ALA A 348 -55.77 15.30 -4.20
N ARG A 349 -55.92 15.63 -2.91
CA ARG A 349 -56.96 16.54 -2.37
C ARG A 349 -58.35 16.16 -2.86
N GLU A 350 -58.73 14.89 -2.68
CA GLU A 350 -60.00 14.27 -3.08
C GLU A 350 -60.22 14.18 -4.61
N ALA A 351 -59.22 14.51 -5.43
CA ALA A 351 -59.27 14.25 -6.88
C ALA A 351 -59.00 12.77 -7.21
N SER A 352 -59.49 12.31 -8.36
CA SER A 352 -59.32 10.91 -8.79
C SER A 352 -57.86 10.58 -9.17
N THR A 353 -57.34 9.50 -8.60
CA THR A 353 -56.00 8.93 -8.84
C THR A 353 -55.93 8.05 -10.09
N ALA A 354 -57.07 7.70 -10.69
CA ALA A 354 -57.18 6.73 -11.79
C ALA A 354 -56.33 7.10 -13.02
N LYS A 355 -56.18 8.41 -13.31
CA LYS A 355 -55.38 8.89 -14.45
C LYS A 355 -53.88 8.60 -14.27
N LEU A 356 -53.36 8.84 -13.06
CA LEU A 356 -51.97 8.55 -12.72
C LEU A 356 -51.72 7.03 -12.65
N ALA A 357 -52.65 6.27 -12.06
CA ALA A 357 -52.59 4.82 -12.03
C ALA A 357 -52.58 4.19 -13.43
N LYS A 358 -53.32 4.77 -14.39
CA LYS A 358 -53.28 4.35 -15.80
C LYS A 358 -51.93 4.64 -16.46
N ALA A 359 -51.35 5.81 -16.20
CA ALA A 359 -50.04 6.19 -16.74
C ALA A 359 -48.90 5.30 -16.23
N LEU A 360 -48.98 4.85 -14.96
CA LEU A 360 -47.98 3.98 -14.34
C LEU A 360 -48.15 2.48 -14.65
N GLN A 361 -49.11 2.06 -15.47
CA GLN A 361 -49.28 0.62 -15.79
C GLN A 361 -48.01 -0.09 -16.31
N PRO A 362 -47.15 0.54 -17.15
CA PRO A 362 -45.90 -0.10 -17.55
C PRO A 362 -44.90 -0.25 -16.40
N TYR A 363 -44.94 0.62 -15.38
CA TYR A 363 -44.14 0.45 -14.17
C TYR A 363 -44.53 -0.80 -13.41
N ARG A 364 -45.84 -1.14 -13.33
CA ARG A 364 -46.31 -2.37 -12.66
C ARG A 364 -45.60 -3.63 -13.14
N LYS A 365 -45.41 -3.75 -14.45
CA LYS A 365 -44.70 -4.88 -15.06
C LYS A 365 -43.19 -4.84 -14.79
N ILE A 366 -42.61 -3.63 -14.72
CA ILE A 366 -41.20 -3.45 -14.34
C ILE A 366 -41.00 -3.92 -12.90
N SER A 367 -41.84 -3.47 -11.97
CA SER A 367 -41.74 -3.83 -10.55
C SER A 367 -41.92 -5.33 -10.31
N GLU A 368 -42.85 -5.99 -11.01
CA GLU A 368 -43.06 -7.45 -10.91
C GLU A 368 -41.81 -8.25 -11.34
N ILE A 369 -41.20 -7.90 -12.48
CA ILE A 369 -40.00 -8.59 -12.96
C ILE A 369 -38.78 -8.25 -12.08
N MET A 370 -38.62 -6.99 -11.67
CA MET A 370 -37.52 -6.59 -10.77
C MET A 370 -37.60 -7.29 -9.42
N PHE A 371 -38.81 -7.46 -8.87
CA PHE A 371 -39.03 -8.22 -7.65
C PHE A 371 -38.64 -9.70 -7.82
N SER A 372 -39.16 -10.36 -8.86
CA SER A 372 -38.81 -11.76 -9.21
C SER A 372 -37.30 -11.95 -9.40
N LEU A 373 -36.65 -10.99 -10.08
CA LEU A 373 -35.21 -11.01 -10.31
C LEU A 373 -34.42 -10.89 -9.00
N LYS A 374 -34.82 -10.02 -8.08
CA LYS A 374 -34.18 -9.89 -6.76
C LYS A 374 -34.39 -11.15 -5.92
N GLU A 375 -35.57 -11.77 -5.95
CA GLU A 375 -35.77 -13.07 -5.29
C GLU A 375 -34.86 -14.16 -5.87
N ALA A 376 -34.67 -14.18 -7.20
CA ALA A 376 -33.73 -15.09 -7.84
C ALA A 376 -32.28 -14.82 -7.43
N TRP A 377 -31.88 -13.54 -7.35
CA TRP A 377 -30.57 -13.10 -6.88
C TRP A 377 -30.31 -13.55 -5.44
N ASP A 378 -31.21 -13.22 -4.52
CA ASP A 378 -31.08 -13.54 -3.10
C ASP A 378 -31.03 -15.04 -2.85
N ASN A 379 -31.86 -15.81 -3.55
CA ASN A 379 -31.82 -17.26 -3.47
C ASN A 379 -30.46 -17.81 -3.95
N TRP A 380 -29.92 -17.28 -5.03
CA TRP A 380 -28.64 -17.72 -5.56
C TRP A 380 -27.48 -17.34 -4.64
N THR A 381 -27.41 -16.11 -4.15
CA THR A 381 -26.33 -15.66 -3.25
C THR A 381 -26.38 -16.39 -1.92
N GLU A 382 -27.57 -16.56 -1.34
CA GLU A 382 -27.74 -17.31 -0.09
C GLU A 382 -27.33 -18.78 -0.27
N THR A 383 -27.76 -19.44 -1.35
CA THR A 383 -27.31 -20.82 -1.62
C THR A 383 -25.79 -20.87 -1.88
N SER A 384 -25.21 -19.81 -2.44
CA SER A 384 -23.77 -19.78 -2.77
C SER A 384 -22.89 -19.76 -1.53
N LYS A 385 -23.33 -19.20 -0.40
CA LYS A 385 -22.58 -19.22 0.88
C LYS A 385 -22.26 -20.65 1.33
N ASP A 386 -23.22 -21.56 1.19
CA ASP A 386 -23.04 -22.97 1.55
C ASP A 386 -22.29 -23.77 0.47
N ILE A 387 -22.47 -23.41 -0.81
CA ILE A 387 -21.92 -24.15 -1.95
C ILE A 387 -20.44 -23.83 -2.18
N LEU A 388 -20.03 -22.57 -2.03
CA LEU A 388 -18.68 -22.09 -2.38
C LEU A 388 -17.67 -22.40 -1.27
N THR A 389 -17.44 -23.69 -1.02
CA THR A 389 -16.41 -24.14 -0.08
C THR A 389 -15.00 -23.92 -0.62
N THR A 390 -13.99 -23.98 0.26
CA THR A 390 -12.58 -23.95 -0.14
C THR A 390 -12.23 -25.01 -1.20
N GLU A 391 -12.93 -26.15 -1.19
CA GLU A 391 -12.76 -27.23 -2.18
C GLU A 391 -13.28 -26.82 -3.57
N VAL A 392 -14.40 -26.07 -3.63
CA VAL A 392 -14.96 -25.53 -4.87
C VAL A 392 -14.06 -24.44 -5.45
N LEU A 393 -13.53 -23.54 -4.62
CA LEU A 393 -12.57 -22.52 -5.04
C LEU A 393 -11.30 -23.17 -5.62
N THR A 394 -10.72 -24.13 -4.90
CA THR A 394 -9.54 -24.89 -5.34
C THR A 394 -9.84 -25.66 -6.63
N ALA A 395 -11.05 -26.20 -6.78
CA ALA A 395 -11.48 -26.90 -7.98
C ALA A 395 -11.57 -25.99 -9.20
N ALA A 396 -12.13 -24.79 -9.05
CA ALA A 396 -12.21 -23.80 -10.14
C ALA A 396 -10.82 -23.44 -10.67
N GLU A 397 -9.87 -23.17 -9.77
CA GLU A 397 -8.47 -22.89 -10.14
C GLU A 397 -7.79 -24.10 -10.79
N THR A 398 -7.99 -25.29 -10.24
CA THR A 398 -7.42 -26.54 -10.77
C THR A 398 -7.89 -26.79 -12.21
N LEU A 399 -9.18 -26.62 -12.48
CA LEU A 399 -9.76 -26.76 -13.81
C LEU A 399 -9.20 -25.70 -14.78
N LEU A 400 -9.01 -24.45 -14.32
CA LEU A 400 -8.40 -23.38 -15.10
C LEU A 400 -6.94 -23.69 -15.46
N ILE A 401 -6.13 -24.19 -14.52
CA ILE A 401 -4.74 -24.59 -14.77
C ILE A 401 -4.67 -25.67 -15.85
N ILE A 402 -5.50 -26.70 -15.72
CA ILE A 402 -5.59 -27.80 -16.69
C ILE A 402 -6.02 -27.27 -18.06
N LYS A 403 -6.99 -26.36 -18.12
CA LYS A 403 -7.49 -25.81 -19.38
C LYS A 403 -6.50 -24.86 -20.04
N LYS A 404 -5.74 -24.09 -19.26
CA LYS A 404 -4.67 -23.23 -19.75
C LYS A 404 -3.56 -24.03 -20.44
N PHE A 405 -3.24 -25.21 -19.89
CA PHE A 405 -2.24 -26.10 -20.47
C PHE A 405 -2.53 -26.48 -21.92
N ASP A 406 -3.80 -26.59 -22.32
CA ASP A 406 -4.17 -26.88 -23.71
C ASP A 406 -3.53 -25.89 -24.71
N LEU A 407 -3.51 -24.60 -24.34
CA LEU A 407 -2.92 -23.52 -25.14
C LEU A 407 -1.39 -23.59 -25.20
N ASP A 408 -0.75 -24.06 -24.12
CA ASP A 408 0.71 -24.07 -23.95
C ASP A 408 1.35 -25.45 -24.25
N SER A 409 0.53 -26.49 -24.45
CA SER A 409 0.92 -27.91 -24.49
C SER A 409 2.09 -28.19 -25.45
N VAL A 410 2.00 -27.71 -26.70
CA VAL A 410 3.04 -27.90 -27.74
C VAL A 410 4.40 -27.35 -27.29
N LYS A 411 4.39 -26.20 -26.61
CA LYS A 411 5.60 -25.57 -26.10
C LYS A 411 6.20 -26.40 -24.96
N VAL A 412 5.36 -26.83 -24.02
CA VAL A 412 5.78 -27.60 -22.85
C VAL A 412 6.37 -28.95 -23.24
N PHE A 413 5.73 -29.70 -24.14
CA PHE A 413 6.26 -31.00 -24.61
C PHE A 413 7.64 -30.87 -25.25
N ARG A 414 7.83 -29.86 -26.11
CA ARG A 414 9.14 -29.58 -26.73
C ARG A 414 10.22 -29.26 -25.68
N SER A 415 9.85 -28.52 -24.65
CA SER A 415 10.74 -28.13 -23.56
C SER A 415 11.16 -29.33 -22.70
N ILE A 416 10.23 -30.24 -22.38
CA ILE A 416 10.53 -31.47 -21.63
C ILE A 416 11.50 -32.38 -22.40
N ASP A 417 11.27 -32.58 -23.70
CA ASP A 417 12.10 -33.44 -24.55
C ASP A 417 13.56 -32.94 -24.65
N ASN A 418 13.73 -31.62 -24.78
CA ASN A 418 15.06 -31.01 -24.88
C ASN A 418 15.79 -31.03 -23.53
N LEU A 419 15.10 -30.72 -22.43
CA LEU A 419 15.73 -30.53 -21.12
C LEU A 419 16.50 -31.77 -20.63
N GLY A 420 15.96 -32.98 -20.82
CA GLY A 420 16.58 -34.21 -20.30
C GLY A 420 17.94 -34.53 -20.92
N ASN A 421 18.08 -34.32 -22.23
CA ASN A 421 19.35 -34.53 -22.94
C ASN A 421 20.36 -33.40 -22.68
N ASP A 422 19.86 -32.26 -22.23
CA ASP A 422 20.62 -31.02 -22.11
C ASP A 422 21.22 -30.87 -20.73
N PHE A 423 20.43 -31.22 -19.71
CA PHE A 423 20.86 -31.20 -18.31
C PHE A 423 21.96 -32.22 -18.01
N ASN A 424 21.94 -33.40 -18.66
CA ASN A 424 22.97 -34.42 -18.46
C ASN A 424 24.40 -33.97 -18.85
N LYS A 425 24.51 -32.90 -19.66
CA LYS A 425 25.81 -32.33 -20.05
C LYS A 425 26.41 -31.39 -19.00
N CYS A 426 25.65 -31.00 -17.98
CA CYS A 426 26.09 -30.04 -16.97
C CYS A 426 27.04 -30.59 -15.91
N GLY A 427 27.13 -31.91 -15.74
CA GLY A 427 27.94 -32.55 -14.71
C GLY A 427 27.42 -32.29 -13.29
N LEU A 428 27.16 -33.34 -12.51
CA LEU A 428 26.68 -33.21 -11.13
C LEU A 428 27.85 -33.36 -10.14
N PRO A 429 27.90 -32.56 -9.06
CA PRO A 429 28.96 -32.67 -8.07
C PRO A 429 28.88 -33.97 -7.25
N LYS A 430 30.02 -34.41 -6.72
CA LYS A 430 30.09 -35.59 -5.83
C LYS A 430 29.63 -35.20 -4.42
N ILE A 431 28.48 -35.73 -4.00
CA ILE A 431 27.79 -35.39 -2.75
C ILE A 431 28.67 -35.63 -1.51
N ASP A 432 29.39 -36.76 -1.46
CA ASP A 432 30.18 -37.16 -0.29
C ASP A 432 31.32 -36.18 0.03
N ASN A 433 31.88 -35.53 -0.99
CA ASN A 433 32.93 -34.54 -0.80
C ASN A 433 32.35 -33.25 -0.18
N ILE A 434 31.22 -32.73 -0.67
CA ILE A 434 30.64 -31.47 -0.18
C ILE A 434 30.27 -31.57 1.30
N SER A 435 29.60 -32.66 1.69
CA SER A 435 29.12 -32.86 3.06
C SER A 435 30.27 -32.87 4.08
N ASN A 436 31.41 -33.49 3.76
CA ASN A 436 32.57 -33.53 4.65
C ASN A 436 33.22 -32.16 4.87
N PHE A 437 33.32 -31.35 3.81
CA PHE A 437 33.85 -29.98 3.91
C PHE A 437 32.94 -29.08 4.73
N LEU A 438 31.62 -29.15 4.51
CA LEU A 438 30.64 -28.39 5.27
C LEU A 438 30.65 -28.75 6.76
N ASN A 439 30.70 -30.05 7.10
CA ASN A 439 30.75 -30.50 8.49
C ASN A 439 32.02 -30.02 9.21
N THR A 440 33.17 -30.07 8.53
CA THR A 440 34.44 -29.60 9.10
C THR A 440 34.39 -28.08 9.34
N PHE A 441 33.90 -27.32 8.36
CA PHE A 441 33.74 -25.87 8.46
C PHE A 441 32.82 -25.46 9.63
N ASP A 442 31.65 -26.09 9.75
CA ASP A 442 30.69 -25.78 10.82
C ASP A 442 31.27 -26.09 12.21
N THR A 443 31.98 -27.22 12.34
CA THR A 443 32.57 -27.66 13.61
C THR A 443 33.67 -26.70 14.08
N GLU A 444 34.51 -26.21 13.16
CA GLU A 444 35.59 -25.27 13.50
C GLU A 444 35.06 -23.88 13.88
N GLN A 445 33.95 -23.43 13.29
CA GLN A 445 33.40 -22.09 13.51
C GLN A 445 32.59 -21.95 14.80
N LEU A 446 31.98 -23.04 15.27
CA LEU A 446 31.05 -23.05 16.39
C LEU A 446 31.57 -22.39 17.69
N PRO A 447 32.82 -22.60 18.15
CA PRO A 447 33.33 -21.96 19.36
C PRO A 447 33.36 -20.42 19.25
N ALA A 448 33.76 -19.87 18.09
CA ALA A 448 33.84 -18.43 17.88
C ALA A 448 32.44 -17.80 17.71
N GLU A 449 31.49 -18.53 17.13
CA GLU A 449 30.08 -18.13 17.06
C GLU A 449 29.45 -17.99 18.45
N LYS A 450 29.72 -18.94 19.36
CA LYS A 450 29.24 -18.87 20.76
C LYS A 450 29.74 -17.61 21.48
N VAL A 451 30.99 -17.22 21.25
CA VAL A 451 31.55 -15.98 21.81
C VAL A 451 30.83 -14.76 21.26
N ALA A 452 30.62 -14.69 19.94
CA ALA A 452 29.94 -13.56 19.32
C ALA A 452 28.49 -13.39 19.79
N LEU A 453 27.75 -14.49 19.98
CA LEU A 453 26.41 -14.48 20.54
C LEU A 453 26.41 -13.95 21.98
N LYS A 454 27.28 -14.51 22.84
CA LYS A 454 27.35 -14.08 24.24
C LYS A 454 27.81 -12.62 24.38
N PHE A 455 28.68 -12.16 23.47
CA PHE A 455 29.11 -10.77 23.42
C PHE A 455 27.95 -9.81 23.13
N GLN A 456 26.96 -10.21 22.32
CA GLN A 456 25.75 -9.41 22.09
C GLN A 456 24.92 -9.26 23.36
N ASP A 457 24.81 -10.32 24.17
CA ASP A 457 24.12 -10.28 25.46
C ASP A 457 24.78 -9.28 26.41
N VAL A 458 26.12 -9.33 26.52
CA VAL A 458 26.91 -8.38 27.33
C VAL A 458 26.66 -6.93 26.88
N ALA A 459 26.74 -6.65 25.57
CA ALA A 459 26.48 -5.31 25.03
C ALA A 459 25.06 -4.81 25.34
N LYS A 460 24.07 -5.71 25.30
CA LYS A 460 22.67 -5.40 25.63
C LYS A 460 22.48 -5.11 27.13
N SER A 461 23.12 -5.89 27.99
CA SER A 461 23.10 -5.70 29.45
C SER A 461 23.68 -4.33 29.84
N ILE A 462 24.81 -3.94 29.25
CA ILE A 462 25.43 -2.62 29.46
C ILE A 462 24.52 -1.47 29.02
N SER A 463 23.89 -1.58 27.83
CA SER A 463 22.96 -0.57 27.34
C SER A 463 21.75 -0.38 28.27
N LYS A 464 21.24 -1.46 28.88
CA LYS A 464 20.12 -1.40 29.83
C LYS A 464 20.52 -0.69 31.12
N ILE A 465 21.67 -1.04 31.69
CA ILE A 465 22.20 -0.41 32.92
C ILE A 465 22.42 1.09 32.68
N LYS A 466 23.05 1.46 31.55
CA LYS A 466 23.29 2.86 31.18
C LYS A 466 21.99 3.66 31.06
N SER A 467 21.00 3.11 30.35
CA SER A 467 19.70 3.76 30.15
C SER A 467 19.00 4.03 31.47
N ARG A 468 18.91 3.03 32.35
CA ARG A 468 18.28 3.20 33.66
C ARG A 468 19.06 4.14 34.58
N SER A 469 20.40 4.04 34.59
CA SER A 469 21.25 4.96 35.36
C SER A 469 21.09 6.42 34.93
N LYS A 470 20.91 6.68 33.62
CA LYS A 470 20.62 8.02 33.09
C LYS A 470 19.23 8.51 33.51
N SER A 471 18.23 7.64 33.46
CA SER A 471 16.86 7.94 33.89
C SER A 471 16.79 8.31 35.38
N LEU A 472 17.55 7.61 36.22
CA LEU A 472 17.61 7.88 37.67
C LEU A 472 18.32 9.20 38.01
N LYS A 473 19.33 9.59 37.22
CA LYS A 473 20.00 10.88 37.35
C LYS A 473 19.04 12.06 37.22
N SER A 474 17.98 11.94 36.43
CA SER A 474 16.97 12.99 36.25
C SER A 474 15.89 13.05 37.35
N THR A 475 15.66 11.97 38.10
CA THR A 475 14.56 11.86 39.05
C THR A 475 14.99 11.78 40.53
N HIS A 476 16.09 11.08 40.86
CA HIS A 476 16.43 10.74 42.27
C HIS A 476 17.92 10.91 42.64
N GLY A 477 18.77 11.37 41.70
CA GLY A 477 20.22 11.59 41.92
C GLY A 477 21.13 10.52 41.28
N ASN A 478 22.39 10.44 41.71
CA ASN A 478 23.37 9.51 41.12
C ASN A 478 23.02 8.03 41.44
N ALA A 479 22.88 7.18 40.42
CA ALA A 479 22.59 5.75 40.55
C ALA A 479 23.60 5.01 41.45
N THR A 480 24.89 5.36 41.36
CA THR A 480 25.93 4.83 42.27
C THR A 480 25.61 5.19 43.72
N GLY A 481 25.22 6.44 43.97
CA GLY A 481 24.88 6.92 45.32
C GLY A 481 23.64 6.27 45.93
N LEU A 482 22.66 5.87 45.11
CA LEU A 482 21.49 5.13 45.59
C LEU A 482 21.87 3.72 46.06
N VAL A 483 22.71 3.03 45.29
CA VAL A 483 23.19 1.69 45.64
C VAL A 483 24.13 1.74 46.85
N GLU A 484 25.03 2.73 46.93
CA GLU A 484 25.88 2.94 48.10
C GLU A 484 25.09 3.20 49.38
N LYS A 485 23.97 3.94 49.31
CA LYS A 485 23.07 4.15 50.46
C LYS A 485 22.47 2.83 50.96
N LEU A 486 22.09 1.92 50.05
CA LEU A 486 21.61 0.59 50.43
C LEU A 486 22.70 -0.19 51.16
N PHE A 487 23.91 -0.28 50.59
CA PHE A 487 25.02 -1.00 51.22
C PHE A 487 25.41 -0.40 52.58
N ALA A 488 25.48 0.93 52.71
CA ALA A 488 25.79 1.59 53.98
C ALA A 488 24.69 1.36 55.04
N MET A 489 23.42 1.30 54.63
CA MET A 489 22.30 0.99 55.52
C MET A 489 22.41 -0.44 56.06
N VAL A 490 22.65 -1.41 55.17
CA VAL A 490 22.81 -2.84 55.54
C VAL A 490 24.04 -3.03 56.44
N ASP A 491 25.17 -2.37 56.13
CA ASP A 491 26.38 -2.41 56.94
C ASP A 491 26.18 -1.84 58.35
N LYS A 492 25.48 -0.71 58.47
CA LYS A 492 25.15 -0.13 59.79
C LYS A 492 24.27 -1.05 60.63
N GLN A 493 23.35 -1.81 60.03
CA GLN A 493 22.51 -2.75 60.77
C GLN A 493 23.26 -4.03 61.16
N THR A 494 24.23 -4.46 60.35
CA THR A 494 25.02 -5.67 60.61
C THR A 494 26.22 -5.44 61.54
N THR A 495 26.78 -4.24 61.62
CA THR A 495 27.90 -3.90 62.52
C THR A 495 27.46 -3.63 63.96
N ASN A 496 26.22 -3.19 64.20
CA ASN A 496 25.67 -2.91 65.55
C ASN A 496 25.17 -4.16 66.30
N LEU A 497 25.55 -5.38 65.86
CA LEU A 497 25.07 -6.64 66.43
C LEU A 497 25.79 -6.97 67.74
N LYS A 498 25.02 -7.08 68.84
CA LYS A 498 25.49 -7.69 70.10
C LYS A 498 25.71 -9.21 69.92
N PRO A 499 26.46 -9.89 70.80
CA PRO A 499 26.81 -11.32 70.66
C PRO A 499 25.61 -12.28 70.56
N ASP A 500 24.42 -11.87 71.01
CA ASP A 500 23.17 -12.60 70.81
C ASP A 500 22.08 -11.69 70.22
N PRO A 501 22.06 -11.50 68.89
CA PRO A 501 21.10 -10.61 68.25
C PRO A 501 19.80 -11.35 67.89
N ASN A 502 18.66 -10.66 68.07
CA ASN A 502 17.35 -11.10 67.61
C ASN A 502 17.25 -10.93 66.07
N VAL A 503 17.76 -11.92 65.34
CA VAL A 503 17.91 -11.91 63.87
C VAL A 503 16.63 -11.59 63.10
N PRO A 504 15.44 -12.13 63.46
CA PRO A 504 14.18 -11.72 62.84
C PRO A 504 13.91 -10.22 62.89
N LEU A 505 14.22 -9.57 64.01
CA LEU A 505 14.03 -8.12 64.18
C LEU A 505 14.97 -7.32 63.26
N ILE A 506 16.19 -7.79 63.02
CA ILE A 506 17.15 -7.13 62.12
C ILE A 506 16.72 -7.28 60.67
N MET A 507 16.30 -8.49 60.26
CA MET A 507 15.76 -8.73 58.92
C MET A 507 14.54 -7.85 58.66
N GLN A 508 13.59 -7.82 59.60
CA GLN A 508 12.41 -6.95 59.54
C GLN A 508 12.78 -5.46 59.52
N THR A 509 13.83 -5.05 60.24
CA THR A 509 14.32 -3.66 60.22
C THR A 509 14.95 -3.30 58.87
N ILE A 510 15.66 -4.23 58.24
CA ILE A 510 16.23 -4.05 56.89
C ILE A 510 15.10 -3.97 55.85
N GLU A 511 14.11 -4.87 55.93
CA GLU A 511 12.91 -4.87 55.07
C GLU A 511 12.14 -3.54 55.19
N ILE A 512 11.78 -3.12 56.41
CA ILE A 512 11.09 -1.84 56.65
C ILE A 512 11.89 -0.64 56.09
N LYS A 513 13.23 -0.67 56.19
CA LYS A 513 14.08 0.40 55.65
C LYS A 513 14.16 0.37 54.13
N ILE A 514 14.18 -0.82 53.53
CA ILE A 514 14.12 -0.98 52.08
C ILE A 514 12.78 -0.45 51.57
N ASP A 515 11.67 -0.83 52.20
CA ASP A 515 10.32 -0.36 51.88
C ASP A 515 10.19 1.16 52.07
N SER A 516 10.91 1.73 53.04
CA SER A 516 10.90 3.19 53.28
C SER A 516 11.54 4.03 52.16
N TYR A 517 12.30 3.40 51.24
CA TYR A 517 12.78 4.08 50.03
C TYR A 517 11.67 4.26 48.98
N GLY A 518 10.48 3.67 49.17
CA GLY A 518 9.36 3.82 48.25
C GLY A 518 9.69 3.33 46.84
N PRO A 519 9.25 4.01 45.77
CA PRO A 519 9.53 3.60 44.37
C PRO A 519 11.02 3.48 44.01
N GLU A 520 11.93 4.09 44.79
CA GLU A 520 13.38 3.97 44.57
C GLU A 520 13.92 2.57 44.91
N SER A 521 13.19 1.78 45.71
CA SER A 521 13.61 0.40 46.06
C SER A 521 13.58 -0.50 44.83
N GLU A 522 12.53 -0.42 44.01
CA GLU A 522 12.40 -1.14 42.72
C GLU A 522 13.59 -0.85 41.80
N ASP A 523 14.03 0.41 41.78
CA ASP A 523 15.16 0.87 40.99
C ASP A 523 16.50 0.29 41.45
N ILE A 524 16.70 0.23 42.77
CA ILE A 524 17.89 -0.36 43.36
C ILE A 524 17.96 -1.86 43.07
N PHE A 525 16.86 -2.59 43.24
CA PHE A 525 16.80 -4.02 42.93
C PHE A 525 16.97 -4.30 41.44
N TYR A 526 16.38 -3.46 40.58
CA TYR A 526 16.60 -3.55 39.14
C TYR A 526 18.08 -3.40 38.78
N LEU A 527 18.77 -2.37 39.31
CA LEU A 527 20.19 -2.13 39.04
C LEU A 527 21.06 -3.27 39.57
N LEU A 528 20.82 -3.75 40.79
CA LEU A 528 21.54 -4.89 41.37
C LEU A 528 21.40 -6.15 40.50
N ASN A 529 20.19 -6.43 40.02
CA ASN A 529 19.93 -7.58 39.14
C ASN A 529 20.63 -7.45 37.78
N LYS A 530 20.64 -6.25 37.18
CA LYS A 530 21.32 -6.06 35.89
C LYS A 530 22.84 -6.09 36.03
N VAL A 531 23.40 -5.55 37.11
CA VAL A 531 24.83 -5.63 37.40
C VAL A 531 25.25 -7.07 37.68
N SER A 532 24.47 -7.84 38.45
CA SER A 532 24.77 -9.25 38.71
C SER A 532 24.75 -10.09 37.43
N THR A 533 23.75 -9.88 36.58
CA THR A 533 23.64 -10.56 35.27
C THR A 533 24.81 -10.19 34.36
N LEU A 534 25.20 -8.92 34.31
CA LEU A 534 26.37 -8.48 33.53
C LEU A 534 27.66 -9.16 34.00
N ALA A 535 27.86 -9.30 35.31
CA ALA A 535 29.03 -9.97 35.88
C ALA A 535 29.10 -11.45 35.45
N GLU A 536 27.99 -12.18 35.54
CA GLU A 536 27.89 -13.55 35.07
C GLU A 536 28.13 -13.66 33.55
N ASP A 537 27.52 -12.77 32.76
CA ASP A 537 27.69 -12.75 31.31
C ASP A 537 29.16 -12.54 30.91
N LEU A 538 29.88 -11.66 31.60
CA LEU A 538 31.32 -11.41 31.39
C LEU A 538 32.16 -12.64 31.76
N GLN A 539 31.86 -13.34 32.86
CA GLN A 539 32.59 -14.56 33.25
C GLN A 539 32.35 -15.72 32.28
N VAL A 540 31.13 -15.86 31.78
CA VAL A 540 30.80 -16.86 30.75
C VAL A 540 31.49 -16.53 29.43
N LEU A 541 31.52 -15.25 29.04
CA LEU A 541 32.20 -14.79 27.84
C LEU A 541 33.70 -15.12 27.86
N ASP A 542 34.37 -15.01 29.02
CA ASP A 542 35.79 -15.39 29.17
C ASP A 542 36.01 -16.89 28.94
N LYS A 543 35.21 -17.73 29.59
CA LYS A 543 35.28 -19.18 29.43
C LYS A 543 35.05 -19.60 27.97
N LEU A 544 34.13 -18.95 27.27
CA LEU A 544 33.88 -19.21 25.85
C LEU A 544 35.03 -18.73 24.97
N ALA A 545 35.59 -17.55 25.25
CA ALA A 545 36.72 -16.99 24.49
C ALA A 545 37.99 -17.86 24.61
N GLU A 546 38.19 -18.54 25.75
CA GLU A 546 39.28 -19.49 25.95
C GLU A 546 39.16 -20.76 25.08
N GLN A 547 37.93 -21.16 24.73
CA GLN A 547 37.67 -22.34 23.91
C GLN A 547 37.85 -22.09 22.40
N VAL A 548 38.07 -20.84 21.98
CA VAL A 548 38.30 -20.51 20.57
C VAL A 548 39.64 -21.11 20.11
N PRO A 549 39.67 -21.93 19.03
CA PRO A 549 40.90 -22.55 18.55
C PRO A 549 42.01 -21.53 18.31
N GLN A 550 43.27 -21.87 18.63
CA GLN A 550 44.43 -21.00 18.34
C GLN A 550 44.96 -21.16 16.91
N LYS A 551 44.75 -22.35 16.32
CA LYS A 551 45.08 -22.61 14.92
C LYS A 551 44.13 -21.87 13.97
N PRO A 552 44.58 -21.49 12.76
CA PRO A 552 43.71 -20.98 11.70
C PRO A 552 42.65 -22.00 11.28
N ALA A 553 41.54 -21.53 10.72
CA ALA A 553 40.52 -22.37 10.09
C ALA A 553 41.11 -23.18 8.92
N SER A 554 40.69 -24.43 8.79
CA SER A 554 41.21 -25.38 7.80
C SER A 554 40.89 -24.95 6.37
N PHE A 555 39.67 -24.45 6.14
CA PHE A 555 39.19 -24.05 4.81
C PHE A 555 38.47 -22.70 4.85
N SER A 556 38.55 -21.95 3.76
CA SER A 556 37.74 -20.77 3.51
C SER A 556 36.40 -21.13 2.86
N PHE A 557 35.45 -20.19 2.84
CA PHE A 557 34.21 -20.39 2.10
C PHE A 557 34.46 -20.53 0.58
N GLN A 558 35.50 -19.88 0.06
CA GLN A 558 35.93 -20.04 -1.33
C GLN A 558 36.32 -21.49 -1.65
N ASP A 559 37.07 -22.15 -0.75
CA ASP A 559 37.46 -23.55 -0.92
C ASP A 559 36.21 -24.47 -1.00
N ILE A 560 35.17 -24.17 -0.22
CA ILE A 560 33.88 -24.90 -0.25
C ILE A 560 33.17 -24.72 -1.59
N LEU A 561 33.15 -23.49 -2.13
CA LEU A 561 32.54 -23.20 -3.43
C LEU A 561 33.26 -23.95 -4.56
N ASP A 562 34.59 -23.95 -4.55
CA ASP A 562 35.40 -24.60 -5.59
C ASP A 562 35.21 -26.12 -5.59
N GLN A 563 35.17 -26.75 -4.41
CA GLN A 563 34.90 -28.19 -4.29
C GLN A 563 33.48 -28.58 -4.68
N SER A 564 32.51 -27.68 -4.49
CA SER A 564 31.11 -27.95 -4.79
C SER A 564 30.78 -27.93 -6.29
N LYS A 565 31.66 -27.37 -7.14
CA LYS A 565 31.41 -27.11 -8.57
C LYS A 565 30.12 -26.34 -8.84
N ILE A 566 29.56 -25.65 -7.85
CA ILE A 566 28.30 -24.89 -7.97
C ILE A 566 28.39 -23.80 -9.03
N SER A 567 29.58 -23.19 -9.18
CA SER A 567 29.85 -22.20 -10.22
C SER A 567 29.79 -22.81 -11.63
N GLU A 568 30.31 -24.02 -11.83
CA GLU A 568 30.25 -24.75 -13.12
C GLU A 568 28.81 -25.13 -13.44
N MET A 569 28.04 -25.59 -12.44
CA MET A 569 26.62 -25.93 -12.61
C MET A 569 25.77 -24.71 -12.92
N SER A 570 25.96 -23.60 -12.18
CA SER A 570 25.27 -22.34 -12.45
C SER A 570 25.57 -21.89 -13.87
N GLN A 571 26.85 -21.94 -14.27
CA GLN A 571 27.22 -21.68 -15.66
C GLN A 571 26.51 -22.65 -16.60
N CYS A 572 26.46 -23.96 -16.41
CA CYS A 572 25.75 -24.81 -17.37
C CYS A 572 24.25 -24.47 -17.51
N VAL A 573 23.59 -24.10 -16.41
CA VAL A 573 22.18 -23.69 -16.45
C VAL A 573 22.02 -22.28 -17.05
N GLU A 574 23.02 -21.40 -16.88
CA GLU A 574 22.99 -19.98 -17.22
C GLU A 574 23.70 -19.61 -18.54
N TYR A 575 24.63 -20.41 -19.06
CA TYR A 575 25.78 -19.84 -19.75
C TYR A 575 25.79 -19.93 -21.28
N VAL A 576 26.25 -18.80 -21.80
CA VAL A 576 26.67 -18.43 -23.15
C VAL A 576 28.20 -18.42 -23.16
N SER A 577 28.87 -19.37 -23.84
CA SER A 577 30.31 -19.26 -24.14
C SER A 577 30.56 -18.88 -25.60
N ILE A 578 31.53 -17.99 -25.80
CA ILE A 578 32.15 -17.72 -27.09
C ILE A 578 33.51 -18.43 -27.10
N CYS A 579 33.68 -19.46 -27.93
CA CYS A 579 34.99 -20.03 -28.24
C CYS A 579 35.54 -19.38 -29.52
N ARG A 580 36.85 -19.13 -29.56
CA ARG A 580 37.50 -18.29 -30.58
C ARG A 580 37.79 -18.96 -31.93
N ASP A 581 37.56 -20.27 -32.11
CA ASP A 581 38.16 -20.99 -33.27
C ASP A 581 37.25 -21.96 -34.06
N SER A 582 35.92 -21.90 -34.01
CA SER A 582 35.11 -22.64 -35.02
C SER A 582 33.71 -22.06 -35.30
N GLU A 583 33.30 -22.16 -36.57
CA GLU A 583 32.27 -21.35 -37.24
C GLU A 583 30.80 -21.80 -37.04
N TYR A 584 30.44 -22.50 -35.96
CA TYR A 584 29.04 -22.88 -35.66
C TYR A 584 28.69 -22.73 -34.18
N ILE A 585 27.70 -21.88 -33.85
CA ILE A 585 27.18 -21.66 -32.49
C ILE A 585 25.86 -22.44 -32.31
N PHE A 586 25.83 -23.42 -31.39
CA PHE A 586 24.62 -24.11 -30.96
C PHE A 586 24.11 -23.48 -29.65
N PHE A 587 22.87 -22.97 -29.65
CA PHE A 587 22.25 -22.30 -28.50
C PHE A 587 21.61 -23.33 -27.56
N ARG A 588 21.95 -23.29 -26.26
CA ARG A 588 21.22 -24.05 -25.22
C ARG A 588 20.92 -23.16 -24.03
N LYS A 589 19.72 -22.60 -23.98
CA LYS A 589 19.18 -21.94 -22.78
C LYS A 589 18.34 -22.96 -22.03
N LEU A 590 18.82 -23.50 -20.91
CA LEU A 590 18.07 -24.47 -20.10
C LEU A 590 16.96 -23.81 -19.26
N GLN A 591 17.03 -22.50 -18.99
CA GLN A 591 16.01 -21.79 -18.19
C GLN A 591 14.59 -21.85 -18.77
N VAL A 592 14.42 -21.65 -20.09
CA VAL A 592 13.09 -21.70 -20.72
C VAL A 592 12.51 -23.13 -20.69
N PRO A 593 13.27 -24.17 -21.10
CA PRO A 593 12.87 -25.55 -20.90
C PRO A 593 12.54 -25.91 -19.45
N LEU A 594 13.32 -25.41 -18.47
CA LEU A 594 13.07 -25.63 -17.04
C LEU A 594 11.72 -25.02 -16.61
N ASN A 595 11.45 -23.75 -16.93
CA ASN A 595 10.20 -23.09 -16.57
C ASN A 595 8.97 -23.74 -17.24
N ASP A 596 9.08 -24.07 -18.52
CA ASP A 596 7.99 -24.76 -19.23
C ASP A 596 7.74 -26.16 -18.66
N THR A 597 8.80 -26.87 -18.27
CA THR A 597 8.71 -28.17 -17.59
C THR A 597 8.04 -28.04 -16.22
N ILE A 598 8.34 -26.99 -15.44
CA ILE A 598 7.65 -26.72 -14.17
C ILE A 598 6.16 -26.49 -14.41
N ASN A 599 5.76 -25.79 -15.48
CA ASN A 599 4.36 -25.63 -15.83
C ASN A 599 3.71 -26.98 -16.18
N GLY A 600 4.39 -27.84 -16.94
CA GLY A 600 3.94 -29.21 -17.18
C GLY A 600 3.77 -30.02 -15.89
N LEU A 601 4.72 -29.90 -14.95
CA LEU A 601 4.64 -30.56 -13.66
C LEU A 601 3.47 -30.06 -12.80
N ARG A 602 3.19 -28.76 -12.81
CA ARG A 602 2.02 -28.17 -12.12
C ARG A 602 0.71 -28.75 -12.64
N VAL A 603 0.60 -28.92 -13.95
CA VAL A 603 -0.58 -29.54 -14.58
C VAL A 603 -0.68 -31.02 -14.20
N TYR A 604 0.46 -31.72 -14.18
CA TYR A 604 0.50 -33.11 -13.72
C TYR A 604 0.00 -33.25 -12.27
N GLN A 605 0.48 -32.38 -11.37
CA GLN A 605 0.05 -32.32 -9.97
C GLN A 605 -1.42 -31.89 -9.81
N ALA A 606 -1.94 -31.07 -10.73
CA ALA A 606 -3.34 -30.66 -10.73
C ALA A 606 -4.29 -31.86 -10.93
N PHE A 607 -3.86 -32.94 -11.58
CA PHE A 607 -4.68 -34.15 -11.73
C PHE A 607 -4.87 -34.92 -10.42
N ASP A 608 -3.95 -34.80 -9.46
CA ASP A 608 -4.13 -35.39 -8.12
C ASP A 608 -5.19 -34.64 -7.31
N ARG A 609 -5.39 -33.35 -7.62
CA ARG A 609 -6.38 -32.45 -6.99
C ARG A 609 -7.63 -32.27 -7.85
N PHE A 610 -7.80 -33.11 -8.87
CA PHE A 610 -8.93 -32.97 -9.78
C PHE A 610 -10.26 -33.11 -9.01
N PRO A 611 -11.28 -32.27 -9.29
CA PRO A 611 -12.48 -32.23 -8.47
C PRO A 611 -13.23 -33.57 -8.48
N ASN A 612 -13.75 -33.97 -7.32
CA ASN A 612 -14.57 -35.17 -7.21
C ASN A 612 -16.02 -34.90 -7.68
N ALA A 613 -16.85 -35.94 -7.71
CA ALA A 613 -18.23 -35.81 -8.19
C ALA A 613 -19.10 -34.86 -7.35
N GLU A 614 -18.86 -34.77 -6.04
CA GLU A 614 -19.57 -33.87 -5.13
C GLU A 614 -19.24 -32.40 -5.42
N VAL A 615 -17.95 -32.08 -5.59
CA VAL A 615 -17.51 -30.73 -5.95
C VAL A 615 -18.05 -30.30 -7.32
N PHE A 616 -18.07 -31.20 -8.31
CA PHE A 616 -18.73 -30.93 -9.61
C PHE A 616 -20.24 -30.70 -9.46
N ASN A 617 -20.90 -31.42 -8.56
CA ASN A 617 -22.32 -31.23 -8.27
C ASN A 617 -22.56 -29.86 -7.62
N ASN A 618 -21.69 -29.43 -6.72
CA ASN A 618 -21.74 -28.10 -6.10
C ASN A 618 -21.59 -26.98 -7.14
N ILE A 619 -20.58 -27.06 -8.03
CA ILE A 619 -20.43 -26.12 -9.16
C ILE A 619 -21.66 -26.15 -10.07
N SER A 620 -22.24 -27.33 -10.32
CA SER A 620 -23.45 -27.46 -11.15
C SER A 620 -24.69 -26.85 -10.48
N GLN A 621 -24.84 -26.99 -9.17
CA GLN A 621 -25.91 -26.35 -8.40
C GLN A 621 -25.77 -24.82 -8.41
N TYR A 622 -24.56 -24.31 -8.20
CA TYR A 622 -24.23 -22.89 -8.35
C TYR A 622 -24.67 -22.35 -9.72
N LEU A 623 -24.25 -23.01 -10.80
CA LEU A 623 -24.61 -22.64 -12.17
C LEU A 623 -26.12 -22.72 -12.44
N SER A 624 -26.80 -23.75 -11.91
CA SER A 624 -28.25 -23.93 -12.06
C SER A 624 -29.03 -22.79 -11.42
N LYS A 625 -28.63 -22.37 -10.21
CA LYS A 625 -29.25 -21.24 -9.50
C LYS A 625 -28.99 -19.93 -10.22
N LEU A 626 -27.74 -19.68 -10.62
CA LEU A 626 -27.36 -18.48 -11.40
C LEU A 626 -28.10 -18.38 -12.74
N SER A 627 -28.45 -19.52 -13.36
CA SER A 627 -29.21 -19.53 -14.63
C SER A 627 -30.59 -18.86 -14.50
N LYS A 628 -31.23 -18.94 -13.33
CA LYS A 628 -32.50 -18.26 -13.06
C LYS A 628 -32.32 -16.74 -13.03
N VAL A 629 -31.24 -16.25 -12.42
CA VAL A 629 -30.87 -14.83 -12.41
C VAL A 629 -30.64 -14.34 -13.85
N GLN A 630 -29.84 -15.06 -14.65
CA GLN A 630 -29.60 -14.72 -16.06
C GLN A 630 -30.89 -14.68 -16.90
N LEU A 631 -31.86 -15.56 -16.62
CA LEU A 631 -33.15 -15.58 -17.29
C LEU A 631 -33.98 -14.34 -16.97
N GLU A 632 -34.12 -13.99 -15.69
CA GLU A 632 -34.88 -12.80 -15.27
C GLU A 632 -34.21 -11.50 -15.72
N LEU A 633 -32.88 -11.45 -15.74
CA LEU A 633 -32.11 -10.35 -16.34
C LEU A 633 -32.46 -10.15 -17.82
N LYS A 634 -32.57 -11.24 -18.58
CA LYS A 634 -32.99 -11.19 -19.99
C LYS A 634 -34.43 -10.73 -20.14
N ASN A 635 -35.32 -11.12 -19.23
CA ASN A 635 -36.73 -10.71 -19.22
C ASN A 635 -36.87 -9.19 -19.01
N ILE A 636 -36.18 -8.62 -18.01
CA ILE A 636 -36.24 -7.18 -17.73
C ILE A 636 -35.65 -6.35 -18.89
N GLN A 637 -34.53 -6.79 -19.46
CA GLN A 637 -33.93 -6.14 -20.63
C GLN A 637 -34.90 -6.13 -21.82
N LYS A 638 -35.61 -7.24 -22.07
CA LYS A 638 -36.62 -7.35 -23.13
C LYS A 638 -37.83 -6.45 -22.87
N LEU A 639 -38.30 -6.36 -21.62
CA LEU A 639 -39.42 -5.49 -21.24
C LEU A 639 -39.08 -4.01 -21.48
N VAL A 640 -37.91 -3.55 -20.99
CA VAL A 640 -37.44 -2.17 -21.17
C VAL A 640 -37.31 -1.82 -22.65
N LEU A 641 -36.76 -2.72 -23.47
CA LEU A 641 -36.71 -2.54 -24.93
C LEU A 641 -38.10 -2.43 -25.57
N THR A 642 -39.08 -3.16 -25.06
CA THR A 642 -40.48 -3.13 -25.55
C THR A 642 -41.15 -1.79 -25.21
N ILE A 643 -40.99 -1.32 -23.98
CA ILE A 643 -41.49 -0.01 -23.52
C ILE A 643 -40.92 1.10 -24.40
N ARG A 644 -39.59 1.09 -24.64
CA ARG A 644 -38.91 2.05 -25.53
C ARG A 644 -39.48 2.06 -26.95
N LYS A 645 -39.68 0.88 -27.55
CA LYS A 645 -40.24 0.76 -28.91
C LYS A 645 -41.69 1.23 -29.00
N SER A 646 -42.51 0.97 -27.98
CA SER A 646 -43.91 1.39 -27.94
C SER A 646 -44.06 2.92 -27.89
N ASN A 647 -43.21 3.60 -27.10
CA ASN A 647 -43.21 5.05 -26.98
C ASN A 647 -42.66 5.78 -28.21
N GLN A 648 -41.79 5.15 -29.00
CA GLN A 648 -41.35 5.71 -30.28
C GLN A 648 -42.45 5.71 -31.36
N LYS A 649 -43.46 4.81 -31.24
CA LYS A 649 -44.55 4.69 -32.22
C LYS A 649 -45.81 5.48 -31.83
N ALA A 650 -46.06 5.69 -30.54
CA ALA A 650 -47.19 6.47 -30.06
C ALA A 650 -46.83 7.97 -30.08
N GLY A 651 -47.06 8.65 -31.21
CA GLY A 651 -46.79 10.09 -31.41
C GLY A 651 -47.56 11.09 -30.52
N LYS A 652 -48.11 10.65 -29.38
CA LYS A 652 -48.69 11.41 -28.27
C LYS A 652 -49.27 10.38 -27.29
N LEU A 653 -48.49 9.93 -26.31
CA LEU A 653 -49.03 9.29 -25.12
C LEU A 653 -49.01 10.32 -23.99
N ASP A 654 -50.13 10.43 -23.26
CA ASP A 654 -50.43 11.41 -22.21
C ASP A 654 -49.19 11.99 -21.50
N SER A 655 -48.88 13.24 -21.81
CA SER A 655 -47.66 13.95 -21.43
C SER A 655 -47.47 14.20 -19.93
N LEU A 656 -48.33 13.65 -19.07
CA LEU A 656 -48.42 14.02 -17.65
C LEU A 656 -47.18 13.62 -16.85
N ILE A 657 -46.73 12.36 -16.96
CA ILE A 657 -45.58 11.86 -16.18
C ILE A 657 -44.22 12.36 -16.67
N LEU A 658 -44.16 12.92 -17.88
CA LEU A 658 -42.95 13.50 -18.46
C LEU A 658 -42.73 14.97 -18.05
N THR A 659 -43.70 15.59 -17.38
CA THR A 659 -43.59 16.98 -16.90
C THR A 659 -42.75 17.12 -15.63
N LEU A 660 -42.54 16.03 -14.88
CA LEU A 660 -41.71 16.06 -13.67
C LEU A 660 -40.25 16.35 -14.04
N GLN A 661 -39.77 17.55 -13.70
CA GLN A 661 -38.40 17.95 -13.93
C GLN A 661 -37.47 17.30 -12.90
N ASN A 662 -36.35 16.72 -13.35
CA ASN A 662 -35.31 16.10 -12.52
C ASN A 662 -35.84 15.04 -11.51
N PRO A 663 -36.63 14.04 -11.94
CA PRO A 663 -37.30 13.11 -11.05
C PRO A 663 -36.31 12.29 -10.20
N ASN A 664 -35.12 11.96 -10.72
CA ASN A 664 -34.08 11.24 -9.98
C ASN A 664 -33.58 12.03 -8.77
N HIS A 665 -33.27 13.32 -8.93
CA HIS A 665 -32.76 14.15 -7.82
C HIS A 665 -33.83 14.37 -6.74
N LEU A 666 -35.09 14.53 -7.15
CA LEU A 666 -36.21 14.65 -6.20
C LEU A 666 -36.41 13.36 -5.41
N THR A 667 -36.32 12.23 -6.11
CA THR A 667 -36.43 10.89 -5.53
C THR A 667 -35.28 10.59 -4.56
N GLU A 668 -34.05 10.84 -4.98
CA GLU A 668 -32.85 10.65 -4.17
C GLU A 668 -32.93 11.52 -2.90
N ASN A 669 -33.19 12.82 -3.04
CA ASN A 669 -33.22 13.72 -1.89
C ASN A 669 -34.30 13.31 -0.87
N LEU A 670 -35.53 13.07 -1.33
CA LEU A 670 -36.63 12.68 -0.46
C LEU A 670 -36.40 11.29 0.15
N GLY A 671 -36.09 10.29 -0.68
CA GLY A 671 -35.88 8.90 -0.25
C GLY A 671 -34.75 8.78 0.78
N ARG A 672 -33.58 9.36 0.49
CA ARG A 672 -32.43 9.32 1.41
C ARG A 672 -32.71 10.08 2.70
N SER A 673 -33.44 11.20 2.64
CA SER A 673 -33.87 11.93 3.85
C SER A 673 -34.81 11.11 4.73
N ILE A 674 -35.68 10.29 4.14
CA ILE A 674 -36.57 9.40 4.89
C ILE A 674 -35.77 8.26 5.54
N HIS A 675 -34.79 7.68 4.84
CA HIS A 675 -33.89 6.68 5.45
C HIS A 675 -33.18 7.20 6.69
N ILE A 676 -32.74 8.47 6.69
CA ILE A 676 -32.12 9.09 7.86
C ILE A 676 -33.13 9.19 9.03
N LEU A 677 -34.38 9.56 8.77
CA LEU A 677 -35.40 9.58 9.82
C LEU A 677 -35.75 8.17 10.33
N GLU A 678 -35.70 7.17 9.45
CA GLU A 678 -35.88 5.76 9.82
C GLU A 678 -34.73 5.27 10.69
N ASP A 679 -33.47 5.52 10.32
CA ASP A 679 -32.31 5.16 11.14
C ASP A 679 -32.41 5.82 12.53
N LEU A 680 -32.83 7.09 12.60
CA LEU A 680 -33.10 7.79 13.85
C LEU A 680 -34.23 7.12 14.66
N TYR A 681 -35.31 6.69 14.01
CA TYR A 681 -36.41 5.98 14.66
C TYR A 681 -35.98 4.58 15.14
N GLU A 682 -35.16 3.86 14.36
CA GLU A 682 -34.64 2.54 14.70
C GLU A 682 -33.71 2.57 15.92
N VAL A 683 -33.02 3.70 16.18
CA VAL A 683 -32.27 3.87 17.43
C VAL A 683 -33.16 3.64 18.66
N LYS A 684 -34.40 4.13 18.62
CA LYS A 684 -35.38 3.94 19.71
C LYS A 684 -35.92 2.51 19.75
N ASN A 685 -36.18 1.87 18.60
CA ASN A 685 -36.64 0.47 18.57
C ASN A 685 -35.56 -0.50 19.09
N LYS A 686 -34.29 -0.18 18.85
CA LYS A 686 -33.14 -0.97 19.30
C LYS A 686 -32.61 -0.52 20.67
N GLU A 687 -33.33 0.33 21.42
CA GLU A 687 -32.89 0.86 22.73
C GLU A 687 -32.50 -0.26 23.72
N GLU A 688 -33.30 -1.33 23.80
CA GLU A 688 -32.99 -2.49 24.65
C GLU A 688 -31.72 -3.24 24.23
N GLN A 689 -31.36 -3.19 22.95
CA GLN A 689 -30.17 -3.85 22.40
C GLN A 689 -28.90 -3.03 22.67
N PHE A 690 -28.98 -1.70 22.63
CA PHE A 690 -27.88 -0.81 23.03
C PHE A 690 -27.56 -0.86 24.53
N GLY A 691 -28.55 -1.21 25.36
CA GLY A 691 -28.37 -1.39 26.80
C GLY A 691 -28.14 -0.07 27.57
N ARG A 692 -28.11 -0.17 28.91
CA ARG A 692 -27.71 0.95 29.79
C ARG A 692 -26.21 0.86 30.04
N ASP A 693 -25.47 1.77 29.41
CA ASP A 693 -24.04 2.03 29.65
C ASP A 693 -23.12 0.79 29.54
N PRO A 694 -22.86 0.28 28.31
CA PRO A 694 -21.93 -0.82 28.14
C PRO A 694 -20.50 -0.34 28.46
N GLU A 695 -19.94 -0.77 29.59
CA GLU A 695 -18.50 -0.65 29.86
C GLU A 695 -17.74 -1.54 28.88
N PHE A 696 -17.14 -0.93 27.85
CA PHE A 696 -16.22 -1.60 26.94
C PHE A 696 -14.88 -1.85 27.63
N SER A 697 -14.32 -3.05 27.49
CA SER A 697 -12.96 -3.33 27.96
C SER A 697 -11.92 -2.52 27.17
N GLN A 698 -10.69 -2.47 27.68
CA GLN A 698 -9.62 -1.71 27.04
C GLN A 698 -9.30 -2.24 25.63
N ASP A 699 -9.46 -3.55 25.40
CA ASP A 699 -9.23 -4.16 24.09
C ASP A 699 -10.30 -3.75 23.08
N VAL A 700 -11.58 -3.72 23.49
CA VAL A 700 -12.68 -3.18 22.67
C VAL A 700 -12.46 -1.70 22.37
N ILE A 701 -12.02 -0.92 23.36
CA ILE A 701 -11.72 0.52 23.20
C ILE A 701 -10.55 0.75 22.21
N ASN A 702 -9.55 -0.14 22.22
CA ASN A 702 -8.43 -0.07 21.29
C ASN A 702 -8.87 -0.44 19.87
N GLU A 703 -9.71 -1.46 19.70
CA GLU A 703 -10.23 -1.82 18.37
C GLU A 703 -11.06 -0.68 17.76
N ILE A 704 -11.93 -0.06 18.56
CA ILE A 704 -12.69 1.13 18.15
C ILE A 704 -11.74 2.28 17.73
N ALA A 705 -10.64 2.46 18.45
CA ALA A 705 -9.61 3.46 18.13
C ALA A 705 -8.91 3.18 16.82
N ASP A 706 -8.52 1.93 16.59
CA ASP A 706 -7.77 1.49 15.43
C ASP A 706 -8.59 1.66 14.14
N LYS A 707 -9.93 1.55 14.24
CA LYS A 707 -10.87 1.87 13.15
C LYS A 707 -11.18 3.37 13.00
N GLY A 708 -10.66 4.21 13.89
CA GLY A 708 -10.83 5.67 13.88
C GLY A 708 -12.23 6.11 14.30
N LEU A 709 -12.91 5.35 15.15
CA LEU A 709 -14.27 5.60 15.64
C LEU A 709 -14.24 6.21 17.06
N GLU A 710 -13.50 7.30 17.24
CA GLU A 710 -13.23 7.90 18.56
C GLU A 710 -14.47 8.18 19.41
N GLU A 711 -15.55 8.65 18.79
CA GLU A 711 -16.80 8.97 19.49
C GLU A 711 -17.60 7.73 19.90
N TRP A 712 -17.27 6.56 19.34
CA TRP A 712 -17.86 5.27 19.68
C TRP A 712 -17.18 4.59 20.87
N ARG A 713 -16.11 5.16 21.43
CA ARG A 713 -15.51 4.65 22.68
C ARG A 713 -16.44 4.82 23.88
N ARG A 714 -17.30 5.86 23.88
CA ARG A 714 -18.29 6.16 24.92
C ARG A 714 -19.59 6.72 24.31
N PRO A 715 -20.35 5.90 23.55
CA PRO A 715 -21.44 6.39 22.72
C PRO A 715 -22.73 6.65 23.51
N TYR A 716 -22.83 6.12 24.74
CA TYR A 716 -24.08 6.06 25.50
C TYR A 716 -24.76 7.43 25.70
N GLN A 717 -24.01 8.46 26.11
CA GLN A 717 -24.59 9.79 26.33
C GLN A 717 -25.18 10.39 25.05
N LYS A 718 -24.50 10.19 23.91
CA LYS A 718 -24.97 10.68 22.61
C LYS A 718 -26.18 9.88 22.11
N LEU A 719 -26.18 8.56 22.29
CA LEU A 719 -27.31 7.69 21.97
C LEU A 719 -28.56 8.04 22.78
N GLN A 720 -28.42 8.28 24.09
CA GLN A 720 -29.53 8.74 24.93
C GLN A 720 -30.08 10.08 24.45
N GLY A 721 -29.21 11.02 24.06
CA GLY A 721 -29.63 12.28 23.45
C GLY A 721 -30.42 12.10 22.15
N LEU A 722 -30.10 11.10 21.33
CA LEU A 722 -30.86 10.75 20.12
C LEU A 722 -32.22 10.13 20.46
N ILE A 723 -32.29 9.22 21.43
CA ILE A 723 -33.55 8.58 21.90
C ILE A 723 -34.52 9.63 22.46
N GLU A 724 -34.03 10.56 23.28
CA GLU A 724 -34.80 11.70 23.76
C GLU A 724 -35.25 12.61 22.59
N GLY A 725 -34.36 12.79 21.60
CA GLY A 725 -34.62 13.51 20.37
C GLY A 725 -35.79 12.95 19.57
N VAL A 726 -35.84 11.63 19.38
CA VAL A 726 -36.96 10.93 18.72
C VAL A 726 -38.28 11.22 19.44
N SER A 727 -38.28 11.24 20.77
CA SER A 727 -39.50 11.52 21.54
C SER A 727 -39.98 12.97 21.36
N LYS A 728 -39.06 13.94 21.22
CA LYS A 728 -39.41 15.33 20.86
C LYS A 728 -39.92 15.47 19.43
N LEU A 729 -39.36 14.71 18.49
CA LEU A 729 -39.84 14.67 17.11
C LEU A 729 -41.26 14.10 17.03
N ASP A 730 -41.61 13.15 17.89
CA ASP A 730 -42.96 12.61 18.00
C ASP A 730 -43.99 13.66 18.46
N GLU A 731 -43.65 14.51 19.42
CA GLU A 731 -44.51 15.65 19.81
C GLU A 731 -44.70 16.67 18.68
N VAL A 732 -43.64 16.93 17.90
CA VAL A 732 -43.74 17.77 16.70
C VAL A 732 -44.65 17.10 15.68
N ALA A 733 -44.45 15.82 15.40
CA ALA A 733 -45.22 15.05 14.45
C ALA A 733 -46.72 15.10 14.76
N ARG A 734 -47.11 14.87 16.02
CA ARG A 734 -48.50 14.96 16.50
C ARG A 734 -49.17 16.29 16.18
N ARG A 735 -48.43 17.40 16.27
CA ARG A 735 -48.95 18.76 15.97
C ARG A 735 -49.09 19.00 14.47
N ILE A 736 -48.15 18.52 13.66
CA ILE A 736 -48.06 18.89 12.24
C ILE A 736 -48.70 17.85 11.30
N ARG A 737 -48.93 16.62 11.73
CA ARG A 737 -49.44 15.53 10.86
C ARG A 737 -50.75 15.88 10.15
N ASN A 738 -51.66 16.54 10.84
CA ASN A 738 -52.94 16.96 10.27
C ASN A 738 -52.87 18.24 9.43
N SER A 739 -51.70 18.88 9.32
CA SER A 739 -51.51 20.13 8.56
C SER A 739 -51.36 19.87 7.05
N SER A 740 -50.90 20.88 6.29
CA SER A 740 -50.66 20.75 4.85
C SER A 740 -49.39 19.91 4.57
N LEU A 741 -49.32 19.28 3.40
CA LEU A 741 -48.16 18.47 2.98
C LEU A 741 -46.81 19.21 3.12
N VAL A 742 -46.79 20.52 2.83
CA VAL A 742 -45.58 21.35 2.98
C VAL A 742 -45.26 21.62 4.45
N ASN A 743 -46.26 21.82 5.31
CA ASN A 743 -46.03 22.06 6.74
C ASN A 743 -45.53 20.80 7.47
N MET A 744 -45.95 19.61 7.03
CA MET A 744 -45.41 18.34 7.55
C MET A 744 -43.90 18.21 7.36
N THR A 745 -43.30 18.93 6.40
CA THR A 745 -41.84 18.91 6.17
C THR A 745 -41.02 19.54 7.30
N GLU A 746 -41.67 20.23 8.25
CA GLU A 746 -41.02 20.72 9.47
C GLU A 746 -40.31 19.59 10.22
N ILE A 747 -40.78 18.34 10.14
CA ILE A 747 -40.13 17.20 10.80
C ILE A 747 -38.67 17.01 10.36
N PHE A 748 -38.36 17.22 9.07
CA PHE A 748 -37.00 17.10 8.54
C PHE A 748 -36.12 18.27 9.00
N GLU A 749 -36.67 19.49 9.05
CA GLU A 749 -35.95 20.66 9.56
C GLU A 749 -35.62 20.48 11.06
N ARG A 750 -36.55 19.93 11.85
CA ARG A 750 -36.34 19.63 13.27
C ARG A 750 -35.32 18.53 13.51
N ALA A 751 -35.28 17.52 12.64
CA ALA A 751 -34.28 16.46 12.71
C ALA A 751 -32.83 16.98 12.56
N THR A 752 -32.62 18.15 11.93
CA THR A 752 -31.28 18.76 11.79
C THR A 752 -30.66 19.24 13.10
N GLN A 753 -31.45 19.27 14.19
CA GLN A 753 -30.99 19.66 15.52
C GLN A 753 -30.17 18.56 16.21
N PHE A 754 -30.21 17.33 15.69
CA PHE A 754 -29.45 16.19 16.19
C PHE A 754 -28.15 16.05 15.37
N GLN A 755 -27.00 16.04 16.05
CA GLN A 755 -25.70 15.89 15.39
C GLN A 755 -25.32 14.42 15.13
N GLY A 756 -25.78 13.50 16.00
CA GLY A 756 -25.46 12.08 15.85
C GLY A 756 -24.10 11.66 16.40
N ILE A 757 -23.63 10.50 15.93
CA ILE A 757 -22.33 9.91 16.26
C ILE A 757 -21.62 9.57 14.94
N PRO A 758 -20.49 10.21 14.61
CA PRO A 758 -19.77 9.97 13.35
C PRO A 758 -19.22 8.54 13.27
N GLY A 759 -19.47 7.85 12.16
CA GLY A 759 -18.96 6.52 11.86
C GLY A 759 -19.67 5.91 10.67
N SER A 760 -18.93 5.37 9.69
CA SER A 760 -19.55 4.66 8.57
C SER A 760 -19.99 3.26 8.97
N ARG A 761 -21.02 2.73 8.30
CA ARG A 761 -21.52 1.37 8.53
C ARG A 761 -20.44 0.31 8.33
N GLU A 762 -19.61 0.47 7.29
CA GLU A 762 -18.42 -0.35 7.03
C GLU A 762 -17.51 -0.47 8.27
N LYS A 763 -17.10 0.67 8.85
CA LYS A 763 -16.22 0.70 10.03
C LYS A 763 -16.88 0.10 11.27
N LEU A 764 -18.19 0.26 11.42
CA LEU A 764 -18.94 -0.35 12.52
C LEU A 764 -19.09 -1.86 12.33
N ASN A 765 -19.23 -2.33 11.09
CA ASN A 765 -19.25 -3.75 10.76
C ASN A 765 -17.88 -4.39 10.98
N ASP A 766 -16.78 -3.72 10.61
CA ASP A 766 -15.41 -4.13 10.90
C ASP A 766 -15.20 -4.43 12.40
N VAL A 767 -15.65 -3.51 13.26
CA VAL A 767 -15.57 -3.70 14.71
C VAL A 767 -16.45 -4.88 15.14
N TYR A 768 -17.67 -4.99 14.63
CA TYR A 768 -18.56 -6.12 14.93
C TYR A 768 -17.94 -7.48 14.53
N GLU A 769 -17.37 -7.60 13.32
CA GLU A 769 -16.77 -8.83 12.82
C GLU A 769 -15.56 -9.22 13.66
N TYR A 770 -14.66 -8.27 13.92
CA TYR A 770 -13.51 -8.51 14.78
C TYR A 770 -13.92 -9.04 16.16
N LEU A 771 -14.88 -8.35 16.82
CA LEU A 771 -15.38 -8.74 18.13
C LEU A 771 -16.06 -10.11 18.10
N SER A 772 -16.83 -10.39 17.05
CA SER A 772 -17.55 -11.66 16.89
C SER A 772 -16.61 -12.85 16.68
N GLU A 773 -15.57 -12.66 15.88
CA GLU A 773 -14.60 -13.71 15.54
C GLU A 773 -13.58 -13.96 16.66
N HIS A 774 -13.07 -12.90 17.29
CA HIS A 774 -11.92 -12.99 18.18
C HIS A 774 -12.28 -12.93 19.67
N MET A 775 -13.40 -12.30 20.01
CA MET A 775 -13.76 -12.00 21.41
C MET A 775 -15.16 -12.49 21.79
N GLY A 776 -15.88 -13.18 20.89
CA GLY A 776 -17.34 -13.31 20.90
C GLY A 776 -17.99 -13.84 22.19
N ASN A 777 -17.28 -14.67 22.96
CA ASN A 777 -17.77 -15.16 24.26
C ASN A 777 -17.39 -14.28 25.46
N GLU A 778 -16.28 -13.56 25.37
CA GLU A 778 -15.72 -12.70 26.43
C GLU A 778 -16.40 -11.32 26.42
N GLU A 779 -16.74 -10.81 25.24
CA GLU A 779 -17.30 -9.47 25.02
C GLU A 779 -18.73 -9.47 24.46
N LYS A 780 -19.58 -10.40 24.92
CA LYS A 780 -20.97 -10.57 24.42
C LYS A 780 -21.80 -9.29 24.37
N LYS A 781 -21.58 -8.38 25.33
CA LYS A 781 -22.29 -7.08 25.38
C LYS A 781 -21.84 -6.15 24.25
N ALA A 782 -20.53 -6.08 23.97
CA ALA A 782 -19.99 -5.27 22.89
C ALA A 782 -20.39 -5.83 21.51
N VAL A 783 -20.35 -7.15 21.35
CA VAL A 783 -20.83 -7.83 20.12
C VAL A 783 -22.29 -7.47 19.85
N LYS A 784 -23.18 -7.65 20.84
CA LYS A 784 -24.61 -7.32 20.69
C LYS A 784 -24.84 -5.82 20.44
N PHE A 785 -24.01 -4.97 21.03
CA PHE A 785 -24.08 -3.52 20.81
C PHE A 785 -23.72 -3.15 19.36
N PHE A 786 -22.59 -3.62 18.85
CA PHE A 786 -22.14 -3.32 17.48
C PHE A 786 -22.97 -4.07 16.43
N GLU A 787 -23.57 -5.21 16.76
CA GLU A 787 -24.60 -5.87 15.95
C GLU A 787 -25.81 -4.95 15.72
N ALA A 788 -26.25 -4.23 16.75
CA ALA A 788 -27.33 -3.26 16.63
C ALA A 788 -26.92 -1.99 15.88
N ALA A 789 -25.67 -1.55 16.02
CA ALA A 789 -25.15 -0.31 15.46
C ALA A 789 -24.76 -0.39 13.98
N ARG A 790 -24.22 -1.52 13.51
CA ARG A 790 -23.61 -1.64 12.16
C ARG A 790 -24.55 -1.34 10.99
N ASP A 791 -25.86 -1.50 11.18
CA ASP A 791 -26.87 -1.27 10.13
C ASP A 791 -27.40 0.18 10.09
N LEU A 792 -26.95 1.07 10.98
CA LEU A 792 -27.52 2.42 11.14
C LEU A 792 -26.52 3.50 10.71
N ASP A 793 -26.99 4.50 9.95
CA ASP A 793 -26.25 5.75 9.76
C ASP A 793 -26.63 6.74 10.85
N LEU A 794 -25.77 6.86 11.86
CA LEU A 794 -25.96 7.77 12.99
C LEU A 794 -25.25 9.10 12.81
N ASP A 795 -24.59 9.38 11.68
CA ASP A 795 -23.95 10.68 11.41
C ASP A 795 -24.96 11.67 10.81
N PHE A 796 -25.89 12.14 11.64
CA PHE A 796 -26.91 13.10 11.19
C PHE A 796 -26.30 14.45 10.75
N ALA A 797 -25.13 14.81 11.27
CA ALA A 797 -24.40 16.02 10.87
C ALA A 797 -24.01 15.98 9.39
N LYS A 798 -23.55 14.83 8.87
CA LYS A 798 -23.28 14.59 7.44
C LYS A 798 -24.50 14.90 6.55
N HIS A 799 -25.71 14.79 7.08
CA HIS A 799 -26.95 14.90 6.32
C HIS A 799 -27.73 16.20 6.50
N ASN A 800 -27.23 17.14 7.29
CA ASN A 800 -27.95 18.37 7.66
C ASN A 800 -28.43 19.18 6.44
N LEU A 801 -27.57 19.36 5.43
CA LEU A 801 -27.92 20.09 4.20
C LEU A 801 -29.08 19.39 3.46
N ARG A 802 -29.06 18.06 3.40
CA ARG A 802 -30.06 17.26 2.68
C ARG A 802 -31.42 17.41 3.34
N LEU A 803 -31.50 17.21 4.65
CA LEU A 803 -32.74 17.35 5.43
C LEU A 803 -33.39 18.74 5.26
N LYS A 804 -32.58 19.81 5.19
CA LYS A 804 -33.09 21.19 4.96
C LYS A 804 -33.70 21.40 3.57
N THR A 805 -33.29 20.63 2.57
CA THR A 805 -33.76 20.79 1.20
C THR A 805 -35.04 20.01 0.89
N VAL A 806 -35.49 19.12 1.80
CA VAL A 806 -36.71 18.31 1.62
C VAL A 806 -37.94 19.19 1.38
N ARG A 807 -38.05 20.32 2.07
CA ARG A 807 -39.17 21.25 1.89
C ARG A 807 -39.28 21.76 0.45
N VAL A 808 -38.15 22.03 -0.21
CA VAL A 808 -38.10 22.45 -1.62
C VAL A 808 -38.53 21.31 -2.54
N THR A 809 -38.04 20.10 -2.26
CA THR A 809 -38.40 18.87 -2.98
C THR A 809 -39.90 18.60 -2.91
N VAL A 810 -40.48 18.60 -1.70
CA VAL A 810 -41.91 18.37 -1.49
C VAL A 810 -42.77 19.49 -2.09
N THR A 811 -42.30 20.74 -2.07
CA THR A 811 -43.00 21.86 -2.74
C THR A 811 -43.05 21.66 -4.25
N THR A 812 -41.94 21.21 -4.85
CA THR A 812 -41.86 20.88 -6.28
C THR A 812 -42.79 19.72 -6.64
N LEU A 813 -42.78 18.65 -5.84
CA LEU A 813 -43.67 17.49 -6.03
C LEU A 813 -45.14 17.89 -5.90
N LYS A 814 -45.49 18.71 -4.90
CA LYS A 814 -46.84 19.23 -4.72
C LYS A 814 -47.31 19.99 -5.96
N GLN A 815 -46.49 20.88 -6.53
CA GLN A 815 -46.85 21.62 -7.75
C GLN A 815 -47.12 20.67 -8.93
N TYR A 816 -46.27 19.67 -9.11
CA TYR A 816 -46.44 18.65 -10.14
C TYR A 816 -47.73 17.83 -9.95
N PHE A 817 -48.03 17.38 -8.73
CA PHE A 817 -49.27 16.65 -8.45
C PHE A 817 -50.52 17.56 -8.58
N ASP A 818 -50.42 18.84 -8.19
CA ASP A 818 -51.50 19.82 -8.38
C ASP A 818 -51.81 20.01 -9.88
N GLU A 819 -50.82 19.96 -10.78
CA GLU A 819 -51.04 19.97 -12.24
C GLU A 819 -51.68 18.68 -12.74
N ILE A 820 -51.26 17.51 -12.23
CA ILE A 820 -51.83 16.20 -12.61
C ILE A 820 -53.30 16.09 -12.21
N PHE A 821 -53.63 16.53 -11.01
CA PHE A 821 -54.97 16.44 -10.42
C PHE A 821 -55.87 17.64 -10.74
N GLY A 822 -55.38 18.61 -11.52
CA GLY A 822 -56.18 19.72 -12.05
C GLY A 822 -56.45 20.86 -11.07
N HIS A 823 -55.66 20.97 -10.00
CA HIS A 823 -55.74 22.04 -9.00
C HIS A 823 -55.05 23.33 -9.45
N VAL A 824 -54.16 23.25 -10.45
CA VAL A 824 -53.48 24.39 -11.10
C VAL A 824 -53.66 24.26 -12.62
N LYS A 825 -53.89 25.38 -13.32
CA LYS A 825 -53.97 25.37 -14.80
C LYS A 825 -52.59 25.03 -15.36
N PRO A 826 -52.47 24.01 -16.24
CA PRO A 826 -51.19 23.65 -16.83
C PRO A 826 -50.62 24.82 -17.62
N LYS A 827 -49.33 25.13 -17.46
CA LYS A 827 -48.63 26.05 -18.35
C LYS A 827 -48.59 25.42 -19.75
N THR A 828 -49.44 25.87 -20.66
CA THR A 828 -49.39 25.49 -22.08
C THR A 828 -48.08 25.98 -22.69
N VAL A 829 -47.11 25.08 -22.83
CA VAL A 829 -46.00 25.26 -23.76
C VAL A 829 -46.44 24.68 -25.09
N THR A 830 -46.94 25.54 -25.97
CA THR A 830 -47.09 25.25 -27.40
C THR A 830 -45.73 25.40 -28.06
N VAL A 831 -45.13 24.29 -28.49
CA VAL A 831 -44.01 24.32 -29.44
C VAL A 831 -44.63 24.45 -30.83
N GLU A 832 -44.65 25.67 -31.35
CA GLU A 832 -44.88 25.93 -32.78
C GLU A 832 -43.67 25.41 -33.57
N ILE A 833 -43.90 24.55 -34.55
CA ILE A 833 -42.94 24.26 -35.60
C ILE A 833 -43.41 25.04 -36.83
N GLU A 834 -42.91 26.27 -36.99
CA GLU A 834 -42.91 26.92 -38.30
C GLU A 834 -41.80 26.31 -39.16
N PRO A 835 -42.09 25.87 -40.40
CA PRO A 835 -41.04 25.57 -41.36
C PRO A 835 -40.72 26.84 -42.14
N ALA A 836 -39.49 27.33 -42.01
CA ALA A 836 -38.61 27.63 -43.13
C ALA A 836 -37.41 28.43 -42.62
N VAL A 837 -36.64 27.81 -41.74
CA VAL A 837 -35.20 28.09 -41.76
C VAL A 837 -34.59 26.86 -42.41
N SER A 838 -33.88 27.07 -43.52
CA SER A 838 -33.15 26.03 -44.27
C SER A 838 -32.62 24.99 -43.29
N TRP A 839 -32.77 23.68 -43.57
CA TRP A 839 -32.26 22.64 -42.67
C TRP A 839 -30.77 22.85 -42.36
N LYS A 840 -30.03 23.54 -43.24
CA LYS A 840 -28.66 23.99 -42.98
C LYS A 840 -28.61 25.02 -41.86
N LEU A 841 -29.51 26.00 -41.83
CA LEU A 841 -29.60 27.01 -40.79
C LEU A 841 -30.18 26.47 -39.48
N ILE A 842 -31.11 25.50 -39.51
CA ILE A 842 -31.57 24.78 -38.31
C ILE A 842 -30.44 23.90 -37.77
N LEU A 843 -29.70 23.20 -38.65
CA LEU A 843 -28.52 22.45 -38.25
C LEU A 843 -27.47 23.39 -37.66
N ILE A 844 -27.22 24.55 -38.27
CA ILE A 844 -26.30 25.57 -37.75
C ILE A 844 -26.80 26.15 -36.42
N LEU A 845 -28.09 26.44 -36.26
CA LEU A 845 -28.68 26.96 -35.01
C LEU A 845 -28.73 25.91 -33.91
N CYS A 846 -29.00 24.65 -34.23
CA CYS A 846 -28.95 23.54 -33.28
C CYS A 846 -27.51 23.24 -32.87
N ILE A 847 -26.57 23.25 -33.81
CA ILE A 847 -25.14 23.15 -33.51
C ILE A 847 -24.72 24.36 -32.67
N ALA A 848 -25.16 25.57 -33.01
CA ALA A 848 -24.84 26.79 -32.26
C ALA A 848 -25.48 26.80 -30.87
N PHE A 849 -26.69 26.25 -30.70
CA PHE A 849 -27.37 26.15 -29.41
C PHE A 849 -26.75 25.06 -28.53
N VAL A 850 -26.38 23.92 -29.11
CA VAL A 850 -25.61 22.89 -28.40
C VAL A 850 -24.23 23.42 -28.04
N LEU A 851 -23.55 24.12 -28.94
CA LEU A 851 -22.31 24.82 -28.65
C LEU A 851 -22.51 25.88 -27.57
N PHE A 852 -23.62 26.63 -27.60
CA PHE A 852 -23.95 27.61 -26.57
C PHE A 852 -24.19 26.97 -25.22
N LEU A 853 -24.90 25.83 -25.15
CA LEU A 853 -25.09 25.08 -23.91
C LEU A 853 -23.79 24.47 -23.40
N ILE A 854 -22.93 23.99 -24.31
CA ILE A 854 -21.58 23.50 -23.97
C ILE A 854 -20.73 24.66 -23.44
N ILE A 855 -20.75 25.82 -24.10
CA ILE A 855 -20.04 27.02 -23.68
C ILE A 855 -20.62 27.56 -22.36
N ALA A 856 -21.93 27.50 -22.15
CA ALA A 856 -22.58 27.92 -20.91
C ALA A 856 -22.26 26.96 -19.76
N PHE A 857 -22.27 25.65 -20.01
CA PHE A 857 -21.85 24.64 -19.05
C PHE A 857 -20.39 24.83 -18.65
N PHE A 858 -19.51 25.02 -19.64
CA PHE A 858 -18.10 25.30 -19.39
C PHE A 858 -17.90 26.67 -18.71
N GLY A 859 -18.69 27.68 -19.07
CA GLY A 859 -18.70 28.98 -18.40
C GLY A 859 -19.08 28.86 -16.92
N ILE A 860 -20.16 28.14 -16.60
CA ILE A 860 -20.62 27.89 -15.23
C ILE A 860 -19.61 27.04 -14.47
N TYR A 861 -19.07 25.98 -15.08
CA TYR A 861 -18.02 25.16 -14.49
C TYR A 861 -16.80 26.02 -14.16
N GLY A 862 -16.44 26.98 -15.01
CA GLY A 862 -15.34 27.92 -14.82
C GLY A 862 -15.53 28.91 -13.68
N LEU A 863 -16.76 29.04 -13.15
CA LEU A 863 -17.03 29.82 -11.93
C LEU A 863 -16.74 29.02 -10.65
N THR A 864 -16.56 27.70 -10.74
CA THR A 864 -16.13 26.86 -9.60
C THR A 864 -14.61 26.85 -9.45
N GLU A 865 -14.12 26.58 -8.24
CA GLU A 865 -12.67 26.50 -7.98
C GLU A 865 -12.00 25.35 -8.75
N ASN A 866 -12.63 24.17 -8.72
CA ASN A 866 -12.18 23.01 -9.50
C ASN A 866 -12.22 23.27 -11.00
N GLY A 867 -13.25 23.95 -11.50
CA GLY A 867 -13.34 24.28 -12.91
C GLY A 867 -12.31 25.33 -13.34
N ARG A 868 -12.04 26.37 -12.54
CA ARG A 868 -10.91 27.30 -12.80
C ARG A 868 -9.58 26.56 -12.85
N ALA A 869 -9.33 25.65 -11.90
CA ALA A 869 -8.11 24.85 -11.87
C ALA A 869 -8.00 23.95 -13.11
N TRP A 870 -9.11 23.33 -13.52
CA TRP A 870 -9.18 22.52 -14.73
C TRP A 870 -8.94 23.36 -15.99
N TYR A 871 -9.61 24.50 -16.16
CA TYR A 871 -9.39 25.40 -17.30
C TYR A 871 -7.95 25.87 -17.37
N LYS A 872 -7.35 26.20 -16.23
CA LYS A 872 -5.94 26.59 -16.16
C LYS A 872 -5.04 25.45 -16.63
N ASN A 873 -5.26 24.21 -16.16
CA ASN A 873 -4.45 23.06 -16.58
C ASN A 873 -4.67 22.69 -18.06
N VAL A 874 -5.89 22.80 -18.58
CA VAL A 874 -6.19 22.59 -20.01
C VAL A 874 -5.57 23.68 -20.87
N TYR A 875 -5.68 24.95 -20.45
CA TYR A 875 -5.02 26.08 -21.10
C TYR A 875 -3.51 25.85 -21.13
N LEU A 876 -2.90 25.48 -20.01
CA LEU A 876 -1.48 25.17 -19.94
C LEU A 876 -1.11 24.01 -20.88
N TYR A 877 -1.90 22.94 -20.94
CA TYR A 877 -1.63 21.80 -21.82
C TYR A 877 -1.62 22.17 -23.31
N TYR A 878 -2.56 23.02 -23.74
CA TYR A 878 -2.70 23.38 -25.15
C TYR A 878 -1.90 24.61 -25.57
N PHE A 879 -1.86 25.63 -24.71
CA PHE A 879 -1.37 26.99 -24.98
C PHE A 879 -0.34 27.50 -23.96
N GLY A 880 -0.01 26.74 -22.93
CA GLY A 880 0.98 27.13 -21.93
C GLY A 880 2.30 27.49 -22.60
N SER A 881 2.83 28.65 -22.25
CA SER A 881 4.19 29.01 -22.65
C SER A 881 5.20 28.14 -21.88
N PRO A 882 6.45 28.00 -22.39
CA PRO A 882 7.52 27.38 -21.62
C PRO A 882 7.62 27.97 -20.20
N ASP A 883 7.57 29.31 -20.08
CA ASP A 883 7.59 30.03 -18.80
C ASP A 883 6.47 29.62 -17.84
N ASP A 884 5.30 29.22 -18.36
CA ASP A 884 4.21 28.75 -17.50
C ASP A 884 4.45 27.33 -16.98
N PHE A 885 5.16 26.48 -17.74
CA PHE A 885 5.61 25.18 -17.25
C PHE A 885 6.73 25.34 -16.24
N GLU A 886 7.66 26.28 -16.44
CA GLU A 886 8.72 26.58 -15.48
C GLU A 886 8.18 26.95 -14.10
N LYS A 887 7.14 27.80 -14.05
CA LYS A 887 6.48 28.16 -12.80
C LYS A 887 5.94 26.96 -12.03
N ARG A 888 5.56 25.88 -12.71
CA ARG A 888 5.06 24.64 -12.10
C ARG A 888 6.20 23.69 -11.75
N TRP A 889 7.13 23.45 -12.67
CA TRP A 889 8.25 22.52 -12.46
C TRP A 889 9.28 23.03 -11.46
N ARG A 890 9.27 24.31 -11.09
CA ARG A 890 10.02 24.83 -9.93
C ARG A 890 9.73 24.06 -8.62
N TYR A 891 8.58 23.40 -8.53
CA TYR A 891 8.22 22.56 -7.37
C TYR A 891 8.49 21.06 -7.57
N SER A 892 9.01 20.64 -8.73
CA SER A 892 9.18 19.23 -9.07
C SER A 892 10.10 18.47 -8.12
N SER A 893 11.16 19.09 -7.60
CA SER A 893 12.04 18.42 -6.62
C SER A 893 11.28 17.98 -5.37
N PHE A 894 10.24 18.71 -4.95
CA PHE A 894 9.43 18.40 -3.77
C PHE A 894 8.27 17.44 -4.09
N MET A 895 7.73 17.49 -5.31
CA MET A 895 6.59 16.66 -5.73
C MET A 895 7.01 15.30 -6.27
N ASP A 896 8.13 15.27 -6.99
CA ASP A 896 8.56 14.12 -7.77
C ASP A 896 9.57 13.27 -7.00
N THR A 897 9.99 13.67 -5.80
CA THR A 897 11.00 12.97 -4.98
C THR A 897 10.36 12.36 -3.73
N ILE A 898 10.60 11.07 -3.48
CA ILE A 898 10.20 10.35 -2.27
C ILE A 898 11.46 9.74 -1.67
N ASP A 899 11.74 10.00 -0.38
CA ASP A 899 12.94 9.53 0.34
C ASP A 899 14.26 9.84 -0.39
N GLY A 900 14.35 11.02 -1.02
CA GLY A 900 15.53 11.45 -1.78
C GLY A 900 15.71 10.76 -3.14
N LYS A 901 14.71 10.03 -3.65
CA LYS A 901 14.71 9.39 -4.98
C LYS A 901 13.64 9.98 -5.88
N ASN A 902 14.02 10.35 -7.11
CA ASN A 902 13.08 10.80 -8.12
C ASN A 902 12.18 9.66 -8.62
N SER A 903 10.86 9.83 -8.50
CA SER A 903 9.82 8.84 -8.75
C SER A 903 9.80 8.25 -10.16
N VAL A 904 10.09 9.06 -11.20
CA VAL A 904 10.15 8.58 -12.60
C VAL A 904 11.38 7.68 -12.78
N LEU A 905 12.54 8.12 -12.29
CA LEU A 905 13.79 7.37 -12.36
C LEU A 905 13.72 6.06 -11.55
N ASP A 906 13.11 6.11 -10.37
CA ASP A 906 12.97 4.96 -9.48
C ASP A 906 12.05 3.89 -10.06
N ALA A 907 10.89 4.31 -10.58
CA ALA A 907 9.94 3.40 -11.23
C ALA A 907 10.56 2.69 -12.45
N VAL A 908 11.37 3.39 -13.25
CA VAL A 908 12.09 2.78 -14.38
C VAL A 908 13.18 1.82 -13.90
N ARG A 909 13.95 2.18 -12.88
CA ARG A 909 14.98 1.30 -12.28
C ARG A 909 14.39 -0.01 -11.79
N GLU A 910 13.19 0.05 -11.22
CA GLU A 910 12.46 -1.10 -10.68
C GLU A 910 11.66 -1.87 -11.73
N GLY A 911 11.56 -1.36 -12.96
CA GLY A 911 10.73 -1.94 -14.02
C GLY A 911 9.22 -1.87 -13.73
N ASN A 912 8.81 -0.97 -12.84
CA ASN A 912 7.43 -0.82 -12.40
C ASN A 912 6.64 0.13 -13.31
N LYS A 913 6.04 -0.45 -14.34
CA LYS A 913 5.25 0.27 -15.35
C LYS A 913 4.06 1.05 -14.75
N THR A 914 3.43 0.52 -13.70
CA THR A 914 2.25 1.14 -13.07
C THR A 914 2.66 2.39 -12.31
N SER A 915 3.71 2.31 -11.49
CA SER A 915 4.26 3.47 -10.79
C SER A 915 4.78 4.53 -11.77
N LEU A 916 5.44 4.11 -12.86
CA LEU A 916 5.87 5.02 -13.91
C LEU A 916 4.66 5.74 -14.53
N LEU A 917 3.62 5.00 -14.93
CA LEU A 917 2.41 5.60 -15.51
C LEU A 917 1.73 6.57 -14.55
N LYS A 918 1.69 6.26 -13.24
CA LYS A 918 1.14 7.14 -12.21
C LYS A 918 1.93 8.45 -12.11
N ALA A 919 3.26 8.37 -12.01
CA ALA A 919 4.13 9.54 -11.94
C ALA A 919 3.98 10.43 -13.19
N LEU A 920 3.98 9.83 -14.38
CA LEU A 920 3.80 10.55 -15.65
C LEU A 920 2.44 11.23 -15.78
N LYS A 921 1.36 10.58 -15.32
CA LYS A 921 0.01 11.16 -15.29
C LYS A 921 -0.10 12.33 -14.32
N ASN A 922 0.66 12.30 -13.23
CA ASN A 922 0.73 13.39 -12.26
C ASN A 922 1.59 14.58 -12.73
N GLY A 923 2.19 14.49 -13.92
CA GLY A 923 2.96 15.56 -14.51
C GLY A 923 4.40 15.69 -13.99
N ALA A 924 4.95 14.61 -13.41
CA ALA A 924 6.34 14.58 -12.98
C ALA A 924 7.31 14.92 -14.11
N TYR A 925 8.41 15.61 -13.80
CA TYR A 925 9.39 16.02 -14.80
C TYR A 925 10.10 14.80 -15.39
N ILE A 926 9.85 14.55 -16.69
CA ILE A 926 10.20 13.28 -17.34
C ILE A 926 11.68 13.15 -17.71
N ASP A 927 12.36 14.28 -17.92
CA ASP A 927 13.73 14.36 -18.42
C ASP A 927 14.77 14.55 -17.32
N ALA A 928 14.38 14.25 -16.07
CA ALA A 928 15.26 14.26 -14.91
C ALA A 928 16.47 13.33 -15.12
N TYR A 929 17.67 13.84 -14.80
CA TYR A 929 18.90 13.08 -14.74
C TYR A 929 19.08 12.47 -13.35
N ASN A 930 19.56 11.23 -13.31
CA ASN A 930 20.06 10.65 -12.07
C ASN A 930 21.47 11.17 -11.76
N LYS A 931 21.96 10.86 -10.55
CA LYS A 931 23.33 11.19 -10.10
C LYS A 931 24.46 10.62 -10.98
N TYR A 932 24.16 9.71 -11.90
CA TYR A 932 25.11 9.15 -12.87
C TYR A 932 25.00 9.79 -14.25
N GLY A 933 24.27 10.91 -14.37
CA GLY A 933 24.10 11.62 -15.62
C GLY A 933 23.30 10.88 -16.69
N ASN A 934 22.33 10.04 -16.30
CA ASN A 934 21.41 9.38 -17.23
C ASN A 934 19.95 9.79 -16.95
N THR A 935 19.18 10.07 -18.01
CA THR A 935 17.73 10.31 -17.89
C THR A 935 16.95 9.00 -17.75
N ALA A 936 15.68 9.07 -17.36
CA ALA A 936 14.79 7.91 -17.29
C ALA A 936 14.75 7.11 -18.62
N LEU A 937 14.80 7.81 -19.76
CA LEU A 937 14.81 7.18 -21.08
C LEU A 937 16.11 6.44 -21.38
N HIS A 938 17.27 6.98 -20.94
CA HIS A 938 18.54 6.26 -20.99
C HIS A 938 18.51 5.00 -20.13
N VAL A 939 17.98 5.11 -18.91
CA VAL A 939 17.89 4.01 -17.95
C VAL A 939 16.97 2.90 -18.47
N ALA A 940 15.78 3.24 -18.98
CA ALA A 940 14.85 2.30 -19.60
C ALA A 940 15.48 1.59 -20.81
N THR A 941 16.27 2.32 -21.60
CA THR A 941 17.00 1.74 -22.73
C THR A 941 18.09 0.79 -22.24
N LYS A 942 18.93 1.20 -21.28
CA LYS A 942 19.99 0.37 -20.66
C LYS A 942 19.46 -0.94 -20.08
N PHE A 943 18.28 -0.90 -19.46
CA PHE A 943 17.65 -2.08 -18.86
C PHE A 943 16.80 -2.90 -19.85
N ALA A 944 16.78 -2.52 -21.13
CA ALA A 944 16.02 -3.18 -22.18
C ALA A 944 14.51 -3.33 -21.87
N LEU A 945 13.88 -2.22 -21.44
CA LEU A 945 12.46 -2.14 -21.08
C LEU A 945 11.61 -1.48 -22.18
N PRO A 946 11.19 -2.21 -23.24
CA PRO A 946 10.50 -1.62 -24.40
C PRO A 946 9.20 -0.89 -24.02
N ASP A 947 8.42 -1.45 -23.11
CA ASP A 947 7.18 -0.83 -22.62
C ASP A 947 7.41 0.52 -21.94
N HIS A 948 8.50 0.65 -21.19
CA HIS A 948 8.85 1.88 -20.48
C HIS A 948 9.39 2.91 -21.47
N VAL A 949 10.21 2.49 -22.44
CA VAL A 949 10.70 3.36 -23.53
C VAL A 949 9.52 3.91 -24.34
N GLU A 950 8.58 3.05 -24.77
CA GLU A 950 7.40 3.51 -25.52
C GLU A 950 6.53 4.43 -24.68
N LEU A 951 6.36 4.14 -23.38
CA LEU A 951 5.58 4.99 -22.49
C LEU A 951 6.22 6.37 -22.30
N LEU A 952 7.52 6.43 -21.97
CA LEU A 952 8.25 7.67 -21.78
C LEU A 952 8.22 8.55 -23.04
N ILE A 953 8.47 7.97 -24.22
CA ILE A 953 8.42 8.71 -25.49
C ILE A 953 7.02 9.27 -25.74
N ARG A 954 5.96 8.49 -25.49
CA ARG A 954 4.58 8.95 -25.69
C ARG A 954 4.16 10.07 -24.72
N TYR A 955 4.83 10.19 -23.59
CA TYR A 955 4.64 11.26 -22.61
C TYR A 955 5.60 12.45 -22.78
N GLY A 956 6.33 12.50 -23.90
CA GLY A 956 7.12 13.68 -24.28
C GLY A 956 8.58 13.67 -23.85
N ALA A 957 9.14 12.53 -23.43
CA ALA A 957 10.56 12.45 -23.08
C ALA A 957 11.46 12.87 -24.25
N ASP A 958 12.43 13.75 -23.98
CA ASP A 958 13.37 14.21 -24.99
C ASP A 958 14.42 13.12 -25.30
N ARG A 959 14.47 12.75 -26.58
CA ARG A 959 15.34 11.71 -27.12
C ARG A 959 16.69 12.24 -27.58
N SER A 960 16.84 13.57 -27.62
CA SER A 960 18.06 14.26 -28.04
C SER A 960 19.02 14.50 -26.88
N LEU A 961 18.52 14.43 -25.64
CA LEU A 961 19.32 14.58 -24.43
C LEU A 961 20.48 13.59 -24.43
N LEU A 962 21.67 14.08 -24.12
CA LEU A 962 22.84 13.23 -24.00
C LEU A 962 23.12 12.94 -22.54
N ASN A 963 23.56 11.72 -22.26
CA ASN A 963 24.12 11.37 -20.96
C ASN A 963 25.58 11.84 -20.82
N TYR A 964 26.19 11.53 -19.68
CA TYR A 964 27.60 11.86 -19.38
C TYR A 964 28.63 11.25 -20.34
N LYS A 965 28.24 10.28 -21.18
CA LYS A 965 29.09 9.71 -22.25
C LYS A 965 28.87 10.36 -23.61
N ASN A 966 28.13 11.48 -23.68
CA ASN A 966 27.68 12.12 -24.93
C ASN A 966 26.83 11.20 -25.83
N LEU A 967 26.10 10.25 -25.24
CA LEU A 967 25.23 9.33 -25.97
C LEU A 967 23.77 9.75 -25.78
N THR A 968 22.99 9.75 -26.86
CA THR A 968 21.53 9.79 -26.78
C THR A 968 21.00 8.47 -26.23
N PRO A 969 19.75 8.39 -25.72
CA PRO A 969 19.17 7.13 -25.24
C PRO A 969 19.24 6.01 -26.27
N MET A 970 19.01 6.30 -27.55
CA MET A 970 19.09 5.31 -28.63
C MET A 970 20.53 4.84 -28.88
N ARG A 971 21.50 5.77 -28.92
CA ARG A 971 22.93 5.43 -29.09
C ARG A 971 23.51 4.74 -27.87
N TYR A 972 22.84 4.86 -26.72
CA TYR A 972 23.14 4.09 -25.54
C TYR A 972 22.84 2.60 -25.68
N ILE A 973 22.34 2.12 -26.83
CA ILE A 973 22.39 0.71 -27.23
C ILE A 973 23.73 0.47 -27.94
N LEU A 974 24.79 0.22 -27.18
CA LEU A 974 26.12 -0.13 -27.69
C LEU A 974 26.06 -1.39 -28.58
N PRO A 975 26.83 -1.46 -29.68
CA PRO A 975 26.90 -2.64 -30.56
C PRO A 975 27.26 -3.93 -29.81
N GLU A 976 28.05 -3.81 -28.74
CA GLU A 976 28.52 -4.95 -27.94
C GLU A 976 27.48 -5.46 -26.93
N PHE A 977 26.34 -4.77 -26.72
CA PHE A 977 25.32 -5.29 -25.80
C PHE A 977 24.71 -6.60 -26.27
N GLU A 978 24.70 -6.86 -27.58
CA GLU A 978 24.27 -8.14 -28.13
C GLU A 978 25.19 -9.28 -27.68
N LYS A 979 26.48 -8.98 -27.44
CA LYS A 979 27.48 -9.90 -26.89
C LYS A 979 27.45 -9.97 -25.36
N LYS A 980 27.24 -8.82 -24.68
CA LYS A 980 27.28 -8.69 -23.21
C LYS A 980 25.98 -9.11 -22.52
N TYR A 981 24.81 -8.93 -23.15
CA TYR A 981 23.47 -9.26 -22.65
C TYR A 981 22.60 -9.94 -23.73
N PRO A 982 22.97 -11.16 -24.15
CA PRO A 982 22.30 -11.88 -25.24
C PRO A 982 20.83 -12.19 -24.96
N GLU A 983 20.41 -12.24 -23.70
CA GLU A 983 19.01 -12.41 -23.28
C GLU A 983 18.13 -11.18 -23.52
N ARG A 984 18.73 -9.99 -23.72
CA ARG A 984 18.02 -8.72 -23.91
C ARG A 984 17.92 -8.28 -25.36
N VAL A 985 18.56 -9.00 -26.29
CA VAL A 985 18.64 -8.65 -27.72
C VAL A 985 17.25 -8.43 -28.32
N GLU A 986 16.29 -9.33 -28.06
CA GLU A 986 14.92 -9.18 -28.57
C GLU A 986 14.27 -7.87 -28.09
N ASN A 987 14.50 -7.50 -26.83
CA ASN A 987 13.97 -6.27 -26.27
C ASN A 987 14.68 -5.02 -26.81
N TYR A 988 15.99 -5.07 -27.03
CA TYR A 988 16.73 -4.00 -27.71
C TYR A 988 16.24 -3.80 -29.15
N GLU A 989 15.92 -4.87 -29.87
CA GLU A 989 15.31 -4.80 -31.20
C GLU A 989 13.91 -4.17 -31.16
N LYS A 990 13.08 -4.53 -30.16
CA LYS A 990 11.80 -3.86 -29.93
C LYS A 990 12.00 -2.37 -29.65
N ILE A 991 12.99 -2.01 -28.84
CA ILE A 991 13.33 -0.62 -28.52
C ILE A 991 13.80 0.14 -29.77
N ARG A 992 14.68 -0.44 -30.60
CA ARG A 992 15.10 0.14 -31.89
C ARG A 992 13.89 0.41 -32.79
N LYS A 993 12.96 -0.55 -32.89
CA LYS A 993 11.69 -0.37 -33.61
C LYS A 993 10.83 0.74 -33.03
N ILE A 994 10.76 0.89 -31.70
CA ILE A 994 10.02 1.96 -31.03
C ILE A 994 10.63 3.33 -31.37
N TYR A 995 11.96 3.48 -31.25
CA TYR A 995 12.64 4.72 -31.63
C TYR A 995 12.39 5.08 -33.10
N ASN A 996 12.55 4.12 -34.02
CA ASN A 996 12.29 4.33 -35.44
C ASN A 996 10.82 4.70 -35.73
N LYS A 997 9.87 4.02 -35.07
CA LYS A 997 8.43 4.28 -35.19
C LYS A 997 8.06 5.72 -34.80
N TYR A 998 8.76 6.28 -33.82
CA TYR A 998 8.47 7.61 -33.29
C TYR A 998 9.47 8.68 -33.72
N GLU A 999 10.52 8.37 -34.47
CA GLU A 999 11.63 9.28 -34.84
C GLU A 999 11.13 10.68 -35.26
N LYS A 1000 10.16 10.74 -36.18
CA LYS A 1000 9.58 11.99 -36.71
C LYS A 1000 8.30 12.46 -35.99
N LYS A 1001 7.94 11.83 -34.88
CA LYS A 1001 6.76 12.15 -34.07
C LYS A 1001 7.20 12.85 -32.79
N GLY A 1002 6.69 14.06 -32.56
CA GLY A 1002 6.78 14.74 -31.28
C GLY A 1002 5.58 14.39 -30.40
N PHE A 1003 5.79 14.31 -29.10
CA PHE A 1003 4.74 14.16 -28.10
C PHE A 1003 4.79 15.37 -27.18
N ARG A 1004 3.63 15.85 -26.74
CA ARG A 1004 3.56 16.92 -25.74
C ARG A 1004 3.94 16.35 -24.38
N SER A 1005 4.74 17.10 -23.63
CA SER A 1005 5.05 16.79 -22.24
C SER A 1005 3.78 16.87 -21.38
N SER A 1006 3.74 16.09 -20.30
CA SER A 1006 2.66 16.17 -19.32
C SER A 1006 2.68 17.52 -18.60
N VAL A 1007 1.50 18.01 -18.24
CA VAL A 1007 1.39 19.26 -17.48
C VAL A 1007 1.50 18.95 -15.99
N PRO A 1008 2.51 19.49 -15.28
CA PRO A 1008 2.63 19.36 -13.83
C PRO A 1008 1.41 19.96 -13.11
N HIS A 1009 0.96 19.28 -12.07
CA HIS A 1009 -0.09 19.78 -11.20
C HIS A 1009 0.35 21.02 -10.43
N ALA A 1010 -0.63 21.78 -9.92
CA ALA A 1010 -0.33 22.88 -9.00
C ALA A 1010 0.21 22.31 -7.69
N PHE A 1011 1.37 22.80 -7.23
CA PHE A 1011 1.84 22.50 -5.89
C PHE A 1011 0.94 23.25 -4.88
N PRO A 1012 0.26 22.55 -3.95
CA PRO A 1012 -0.62 23.20 -2.99
C PRO A 1012 0.18 24.10 -2.04
N ASP A 1013 -0.30 25.31 -1.79
CA ASP A 1013 0.28 26.23 -0.79
C ASP A 1013 0.20 25.65 0.63
N THR A 1014 -0.80 24.80 0.90
CA THR A 1014 -0.91 24.00 2.12
C THR A 1014 0.20 22.98 2.33
N SER A 1015 0.98 22.66 1.28
CA SER A 1015 2.11 21.73 1.35
C SER A 1015 3.47 22.44 1.47
N PHE A 1016 3.47 23.76 1.61
CA PHE A 1016 4.69 24.52 1.81
C PHE A 1016 5.31 24.18 3.17
N HIS A 1017 6.64 24.19 3.22
CA HIS A 1017 7.43 24.15 4.44
C HIS A 1017 8.36 25.36 4.39
N ILE A 1018 7.95 26.42 5.08
CA ILE A 1018 8.57 27.74 5.02
C ILE A 1018 9.45 27.91 6.25
N TRP A 1019 10.74 28.08 6.01
CA TRP A 1019 11.70 28.46 7.04
C TRP A 1019 12.13 29.92 6.83
N MET A 1020 12.44 30.63 7.92
CA MET A 1020 12.86 32.02 7.90
C MET A 1020 14.27 32.11 8.46
N ASP A 1021 15.18 32.74 7.73
CA ASP A 1021 16.57 32.91 8.18
C ASP A 1021 16.65 33.80 9.43
N ASP A 1022 17.61 33.52 10.31
CA ASP A 1022 17.79 34.21 11.59
C ASP A 1022 18.03 35.72 11.46
N ALA A 1023 18.43 36.22 10.29
CA ALA A 1023 18.60 37.65 10.03
C ALA A 1023 17.28 38.41 9.75
N THR A 1024 16.15 37.71 9.65
CA THR A 1024 14.82 38.30 9.46
C THR A 1024 14.26 38.86 10.78
N ASP A 1025 13.31 39.80 10.70
CA ASP A 1025 12.73 40.44 11.89
C ASP A 1025 11.93 39.43 12.72
N VAL A 1026 12.42 39.13 13.94
CA VAL A 1026 11.83 38.14 14.84
C VAL A 1026 10.35 38.41 15.15
N LYS A 1027 9.93 39.67 15.26
CA LYS A 1027 8.52 40.00 15.53
C LYS A 1027 7.65 39.72 14.31
N LEU A 1028 8.14 40.03 13.11
CA LEU A 1028 7.49 39.69 11.85
C LEU A 1028 7.38 38.17 11.69
N CYS A 1029 8.46 37.41 11.92
CA CYS A 1029 8.47 35.96 11.83
C CYS A 1029 7.47 35.33 12.81
N ASN A 1030 7.44 35.76 14.07
CA ASN A 1030 6.47 35.25 15.05
C ASN A 1030 5.03 35.49 14.59
N ARG A 1031 4.71 36.69 14.09
CA ARG A 1031 3.37 36.99 13.56
C ARG A 1031 3.03 36.15 12.32
N PHE A 1032 4.00 35.92 11.44
CA PHE A 1032 3.83 35.11 10.25
C PHE A 1032 3.61 33.63 10.60
N MET A 1033 4.42 33.07 11.50
CA MET A 1033 4.27 31.71 12.03
C MET A 1033 2.95 31.53 12.77
N ASP A 1034 2.51 32.50 13.58
CA ASP A 1034 1.21 32.45 14.25
C ASP A 1034 0.06 32.38 13.24
N ARG A 1035 0.19 33.08 12.10
CA ARG A 1035 -0.84 33.12 11.06
C ARG A 1035 -0.84 31.89 10.16
N PHE A 1036 0.34 31.34 9.84
CA PHE A 1036 0.56 30.27 8.86
C PHE A 1036 1.20 29.00 9.49
N ARG A 1037 0.89 28.74 10.77
CA ARG A 1037 1.54 27.71 11.60
C ARG A 1037 1.62 26.32 10.97
N SER A 1038 0.66 25.95 10.13
CA SER A 1038 0.62 24.62 9.50
C SER A 1038 1.65 24.42 8.39
N ILE A 1039 2.27 25.49 7.89
CA ILE A 1039 3.21 25.46 6.75
C ILE A 1039 4.55 26.14 7.06
N THR A 1040 4.77 26.60 8.29
CA THR A 1040 6.00 27.26 8.74
C THR A 1040 6.74 26.42 9.77
N SER A 1041 8.06 26.45 9.76
CA SER A 1041 8.92 25.84 10.78
C SER A 1041 9.90 26.85 11.37
N ASP A 1042 10.24 26.66 12.64
CA ASP A 1042 11.28 27.39 13.36
C ASP A 1042 12.69 26.93 13.00
N GLU A 1043 12.83 25.67 12.57
CA GLU A 1043 14.09 25.10 12.08
C GLU A 1043 14.01 24.76 10.58
N ALA A 1044 15.16 24.83 9.91
CA ALA A 1044 15.28 24.36 8.53
C ALA A 1044 15.29 22.82 8.49
N MET A 1045 14.52 22.24 7.57
CA MET A 1045 14.32 20.80 7.45
C MET A 1045 14.68 20.31 6.05
N PRO A 1046 14.97 19.01 5.84
CA PRO A 1046 15.15 18.45 4.50
C PRO A 1046 13.94 18.63 3.56
N THR A 1047 12.75 18.86 4.13
CA THR A 1047 11.50 19.12 3.39
C THR A 1047 11.22 20.60 3.16
N THR A 1048 12.08 21.50 3.63
CA THR A 1048 11.91 22.95 3.46
C THR A 1048 11.79 23.31 1.98
N THR A 1049 10.67 23.91 1.62
CA THR A 1049 10.38 24.32 0.24
C THR A 1049 10.77 25.77 -0.02
N HIS A 1050 10.60 26.63 0.99
CA HIS A 1050 10.91 28.06 0.90
C HIS A 1050 11.82 28.49 2.04
N CYS A 1051 12.77 29.35 1.73
CA CYS A 1051 13.61 30.06 2.68
C CYS A 1051 13.36 31.56 2.54
N VAL A 1052 12.86 32.19 3.60
CA VAL A 1052 12.63 33.63 3.64
C VAL A 1052 13.88 34.32 4.13
N VAL A 1053 14.38 35.28 3.35
CA VAL A 1053 15.61 36.00 3.66
C VAL A 1053 15.40 37.51 3.65
N ARG A 1054 16.18 38.19 4.49
CA ARG A 1054 16.31 39.64 4.43
C ARG A 1054 17.13 40.05 3.21
N VAL A 1055 16.67 41.09 2.51
CA VAL A 1055 17.31 41.59 1.29
C VAL A 1055 17.64 43.08 1.41
N ASP A 1056 18.58 43.55 0.57
CA ASP A 1056 18.89 44.97 0.45
C ASP A 1056 17.79 45.77 -0.26
N ALA A 1057 17.99 47.09 -0.44
CA ALA A 1057 17.04 47.97 -1.10
C ALA A 1057 16.78 47.60 -2.59
N ASN A 1058 17.66 46.82 -3.21
CA ASN A 1058 17.50 46.32 -4.58
C ASN A 1058 16.87 44.92 -4.62
N GLY A 1059 16.51 44.35 -3.47
CA GLY A 1059 15.93 43.01 -3.36
C GLY A 1059 16.96 41.88 -3.49
N MET A 1060 18.24 42.16 -3.23
CA MET A 1060 19.35 41.21 -3.32
C MET A 1060 19.70 40.62 -1.95
N LEU A 1061 20.04 39.33 -1.91
CA LEU A 1061 20.56 38.67 -0.70
C LEU A 1061 22.06 38.96 -0.57
N GLU A 1062 22.50 39.58 0.53
CA GLU A 1062 23.93 39.76 0.84
C GLU A 1062 24.32 38.79 1.97
N THR A 1063 25.22 37.86 1.68
CA THR A 1063 25.64 36.84 2.65
C THR A 1063 27.00 36.23 2.29
N ASP A 1064 27.81 35.94 3.30
CA ASP A 1064 29.02 35.12 3.26
C ASP A 1064 28.83 33.76 3.97
N ARG A 1065 27.64 33.53 4.54
CA ARG A 1065 27.26 32.33 5.29
C ARG A 1065 27.05 31.14 4.36
N LEU A 1066 27.95 30.15 4.42
CA LEU A 1066 27.86 28.93 3.61
C LEU A 1066 26.60 28.11 3.91
N ASP A 1067 26.12 28.11 5.15
CA ASP A 1067 24.88 27.45 5.56
C ASP A 1067 23.63 28.08 4.91
N LEU A 1068 23.67 29.38 4.60
CA LEU A 1068 22.59 30.02 3.82
C LEU A 1068 22.75 29.77 2.32
N LEU A 1069 23.97 29.84 1.79
CA LEU A 1069 24.27 29.54 0.39
C LEU A 1069 23.97 28.08 0.02
N LEU A 1070 24.08 27.16 0.97
CA LEU A 1070 23.68 25.75 0.85
C LEU A 1070 22.29 25.62 0.24
N TRP A 1071 21.33 26.42 0.73
CA TRP A 1071 19.94 26.35 0.29
C TRP A 1071 19.74 26.80 -1.16
N ILE A 1072 20.53 27.76 -1.63
CA ILE A 1072 20.57 28.13 -3.05
C ILE A 1072 21.03 26.92 -3.88
N PHE A 1073 22.13 26.28 -3.48
CA PHE A 1073 22.67 25.12 -4.19
C PHE A 1073 21.75 23.89 -4.15
N HIS A 1074 20.96 23.72 -3.08
CA HIS A 1074 19.97 22.64 -2.98
C HIS A 1074 18.65 22.96 -3.70
N GLY A 1075 18.52 24.16 -4.27
CA GLY A 1075 17.35 24.57 -5.04
C GLY A 1075 16.12 24.89 -4.21
N VAL A 1076 16.29 25.27 -2.94
CA VAL A 1076 15.20 25.83 -2.13
C VAL A 1076 14.76 27.15 -2.74
N ILE A 1077 13.45 27.43 -2.67
CA ILE A 1077 12.88 28.65 -3.23
C ILE A 1077 13.20 29.80 -2.28
N ILE A 1078 14.13 30.66 -2.67
CA ILE A 1078 14.56 31.80 -1.85
C ILE A 1078 13.65 33.00 -2.13
N VAL A 1079 13.01 33.52 -1.08
CA VAL A 1079 12.02 34.60 -1.18
C VAL A 1079 12.35 35.76 -0.24
N LYS A 1080 11.94 36.96 -0.63
CA LYS A 1080 12.17 38.20 0.12
C LYS A 1080 11.30 38.25 1.38
N GLU A 1081 11.84 38.81 2.46
CA GLU A 1081 11.11 39.12 3.71
C GLU A 1081 9.80 39.90 3.47
N GLN A 1082 9.74 40.74 2.43
CA GLN A 1082 8.52 41.46 2.03
C GLN A 1082 7.32 40.52 1.81
N TRP A 1083 7.55 39.29 1.36
CA TRP A 1083 6.50 38.30 1.16
C TRP A 1083 5.70 38.01 2.43
N MET A 1084 6.38 37.93 3.58
CA MET A 1084 5.72 37.72 4.87
C MET A 1084 4.83 38.90 5.25
N THR A 1085 5.34 40.11 5.03
CA THR A 1085 4.59 41.34 5.32
C THR A 1085 3.31 41.39 4.49
N ASP A 1086 3.43 41.16 3.17
CA ASP A 1086 2.30 41.24 2.25
C ASP A 1086 1.30 40.09 2.47
N CYS A 1087 1.76 38.90 2.86
CA CYS A 1087 0.89 37.78 3.22
C CYS A 1087 0.13 38.01 4.54
N LEU A 1088 0.71 38.74 5.50
CA LEU A 1088 0.01 39.12 6.73
C LEU A 1088 -1.09 40.14 6.47
N GLU A 1089 -0.91 41.03 5.49
CA GLU A 1089 -1.95 41.96 5.03
C GLU A 1089 -3.02 41.26 4.17
N ASN A 1090 -2.59 40.37 3.26
CA ASN A 1090 -3.45 39.62 2.37
C ASN A 1090 -3.02 38.15 2.27
N PRO A 1091 -3.67 37.25 3.04
CA PRO A 1091 -3.29 35.83 3.07
C PRO A 1091 -3.35 35.09 1.73
N LYS A 1092 -4.06 35.62 0.72
CA LYS A 1092 -4.12 35.03 -0.62
C LYS A 1092 -2.82 35.15 -1.40
N LEU A 1093 -1.86 35.95 -0.92
CA LEU A 1093 -0.55 36.12 -1.55
C LEU A 1093 0.44 34.99 -1.22
N ILE A 1094 0.08 34.07 -0.32
CA ILE A 1094 0.92 32.92 0.00
C ILE A 1094 1.20 32.06 -1.24
N GLY A 1095 0.22 31.84 -2.10
CA GLY A 1095 0.41 31.13 -3.38
C GLY A 1095 1.05 31.97 -4.51
N LYS A 1096 1.53 33.18 -4.22
CA LYS A 1096 2.19 34.10 -5.17
C LYS A 1096 3.66 34.36 -4.85
N ASP A 1097 4.31 33.38 -4.25
CA ASP A 1097 5.75 33.36 -3.95
C ASP A 1097 6.65 33.80 -5.13
N VAL A 1098 6.24 33.50 -6.37
CA VAL A 1098 6.95 33.87 -7.61
C VAL A 1098 7.20 35.38 -7.74
N ASP A 1099 6.33 36.21 -7.17
CA ASP A 1099 6.46 37.67 -7.22
C ASP A 1099 7.52 38.19 -6.23
N TYR A 1100 8.02 37.33 -5.33
CA TYR A 1100 8.92 37.67 -4.23
C TYR A 1100 10.26 36.96 -4.30
N LEU A 1101 10.59 36.34 -5.43
CA LEU A 1101 11.83 35.58 -5.56
C LEU A 1101 13.07 36.47 -5.43
N VAL A 1102 14.09 35.92 -4.79
CA VAL A 1102 15.43 36.50 -4.77
C VAL A 1102 16.17 36.03 -6.01
N GLU A 1103 16.51 36.96 -6.90
CA GLU A 1103 17.16 36.63 -8.18
C GLU A 1103 18.68 36.58 -8.06
N ASN A 1104 19.23 37.40 -7.15
CA ASN A 1104 20.64 37.72 -7.09
C ASN A 1104 21.17 37.56 -5.66
N VAL A 1105 22.41 37.09 -5.56
CA VAL A 1105 23.15 37.00 -4.29
C VAL A 1105 24.46 37.76 -4.40
N LYS A 1106 24.82 38.51 -3.36
CA LYS A 1106 26.08 39.22 -3.20
C LYS A 1106 26.94 38.49 -2.19
N PHE A 1107 28.05 37.94 -2.68
CA PHE A 1107 29.04 37.21 -1.89
C PHE A 1107 30.39 37.90 -2.02
N ASN A 1108 31.00 38.28 -0.90
CA ASN A 1108 32.27 39.02 -0.82
C ASN A 1108 32.34 40.25 -1.74
N GLY A 1109 31.26 41.03 -1.79
CA GLY A 1109 31.19 42.26 -2.59
C GLY A 1109 30.86 42.05 -4.07
N GLN A 1110 30.82 40.81 -4.58
CA GLN A 1110 30.49 40.49 -5.97
C GLN A 1110 29.07 39.93 -6.10
N VAL A 1111 28.35 40.34 -7.16
CA VAL A 1111 26.96 39.93 -7.42
C VAL A 1111 26.90 38.77 -8.40
N TYR A 1112 26.11 37.75 -8.06
CA TYR A 1112 25.86 36.56 -8.85
C TYR A 1112 24.37 36.42 -9.15
N LYS A 1113 24.02 36.26 -10.44
CA LYS A 1113 22.64 36.22 -10.95
C LYS A 1113 22.17 34.79 -11.26
N THR A 1114 22.48 33.86 -10.37
CA THR A 1114 22.34 32.41 -10.60
C THR A 1114 21.40 31.72 -9.62
N VAL A 1115 20.78 32.46 -8.69
CA VAL A 1115 19.89 31.89 -7.67
C VAL A 1115 18.74 31.13 -8.33
N LEU A 1116 18.03 31.77 -9.26
CA LEU A 1116 16.94 31.12 -9.99
C LEU A 1116 17.42 29.97 -10.87
N THR A 1117 18.59 30.12 -11.51
CA THR A 1117 19.18 29.08 -12.34
C THR A 1117 19.50 27.82 -11.52
N TRP A 1118 19.95 27.98 -10.27
CA TRP A 1118 20.15 26.87 -9.35
C TRP A 1118 18.82 26.22 -8.96
N SER A 1119 17.82 27.01 -8.55
CA SER A 1119 16.49 26.49 -8.20
C SER A 1119 15.85 25.71 -9.36
N GLU A 1120 15.89 26.23 -10.58
CA GLU A 1120 15.36 25.56 -11.77
C GLU A 1120 16.09 24.25 -12.08
N ALA A 1121 17.42 24.28 -12.07
CA ALA A 1121 18.24 23.11 -12.37
C ALA A 1121 18.01 21.97 -11.37
N MET A 1122 17.90 22.31 -10.09
CA MET A 1122 17.65 21.33 -9.03
C MET A 1122 16.21 20.80 -9.08
N ALA A 1123 15.23 21.68 -9.31
CA ALA A 1123 13.83 21.29 -9.41
C ALA A 1123 13.59 20.28 -10.55
N LYS A 1124 14.29 20.45 -11.67
CA LYS A 1124 14.23 19.54 -12.83
C LYS A 1124 15.22 18.37 -12.77
N SER A 1125 16.09 18.33 -11.76
CA SER A 1125 17.21 17.38 -11.70
C SER A 1125 18.02 17.38 -13.01
N GLU A 1126 18.56 18.54 -13.40
CA GLU A 1126 19.49 18.62 -14.53
C GLU A 1126 20.75 17.76 -14.31
N MET A 1127 21.57 17.61 -15.36
CA MET A 1127 22.86 16.92 -15.28
C MET A 1127 23.65 17.43 -14.06
N PRO A 1128 24.07 16.54 -13.13
CA PRO A 1128 24.70 16.98 -11.89
C PRO A 1128 25.95 17.82 -12.17
N TYR A 1129 26.02 19.00 -11.55
CA TYR A 1129 27.03 20.03 -11.86
C TYR A 1129 28.45 19.52 -11.66
N LEU A 1130 28.71 18.79 -10.57
CA LEU A 1130 30.01 18.24 -10.20
C LEU A 1130 30.21 16.79 -10.64
N LEU A 1131 29.46 16.31 -11.64
CA LEU A 1131 29.56 14.93 -12.12
C LEU A 1131 30.99 14.61 -12.61
N GLY A 1132 31.66 13.70 -11.91
CA GLY A 1132 33.04 13.31 -12.20
C GLY A 1132 34.11 14.12 -11.45
N ALA A 1133 33.71 15.02 -10.54
CA ALA A 1133 34.64 15.69 -9.63
C ALA A 1133 34.82 14.85 -8.35
N TYR A 1134 36.08 14.59 -7.99
CA TYR A 1134 36.49 13.94 -6.75
C TYR A 1134 37.11 14.99 -5.84
N VAL A 1135 36.41 15.32 -4.76
CA VAL A 1135 36.71 16.48 -3.93
C VAL A 1135 37.34 16.03 -2.63
N ALA A 1136 38.47 16.64 -2.25
CA ALA A 1136 39.11 16.42 -0.94
C ALA A 1136 39.40 17.76 -0.27
N VAL A 1137 39.22 17.81 1.05
CA VAL A 1137 39.60 18.97 1.86
C VAL A 1137 40.99 18.75 2.43
N VAL A 1138 41.88 19.71 2.21
CA VAL A 1138 43.26 19.72 2.68
C VAL A 1138 43.43 20.88 3.65
N ALA A 1139 43.06 20.62 4.90
CA ALA A 1139 43.14 21.56 6.02
C ALA A 1139 43.29 20.77 7.32
N THR A 1140 43.89 21.37 8.35
CA THR A 1140 44.03 20.72 9.67
C THR A 1140 42.76 20.77 10.52
N ASP A 1141 41.95 21.81 10.32
CA ASP A 1141 40.63 21.99 10.95
C ASP A 1141 39.72 22.67 9.93
N TYR A 1142 38.52 22.11 9.71
CA TYR A 1142 37.60 22.58 8.67
C TYR A 1142 36.15 22.53 9.16
N LYS A 1143 35.67 23.67 9.66
CA LYS A 1143 34.36 23.79 10.32
C LYS A 1143 33.18 23.44 9.41
N ASN A 1144 33.32 23.72 8.12
CA ASN A 1144 32.25 23.63 7.14
C ASN A 1144 32.19 22.27 6.41
N LEU A 1145 32.89 21.24 6.91
CA LEU A 1145 33.07 19.97 6.18
C LEU A 1145 31.76 19.27 5.84
N LEU A 1146 30.80 19.25 6.76
CA LEU A 1146 29.50 18.61 6.54
C LEU A 1146 28.68 19.36 5.49
N THR A 1147 28.61 20.69 5.59
CA THR A 1147 27.92 21.56 4.63
C THR A 1147 28.52 21.41 3.24
N LEU A 1148 29.86 21.44 3.14
CA LEU A 1148 30.57 21.25 1.88
C LEU A 1148 30.34 19.85 1.31
N SER A 1149 30.41 18.80 2.13
CA SER A 1149 30.12 17.43 1.71
C SER A 1149 28.69 17.32 1.16
N SER A 1150 27.71 18.01 1.76
CA SER A 1150 26.34 18.06 1.27
C SER A 1150 26.28 18.70 -0.11
N ILE A 1151 26.91 19.87 -0.31
CA ILE A 1151 26.95 20.57 -1.60
C ILE A 1151 27.59 19.67 -2.67
N VAL A 1152 28.76 19.10 -2.37
CA VAL A 1152 29.50 18.25 -3.32
C VAL A 1152 28.67 17.05 -3.74
N THR A 1153 28.09 16.33 -2.78
CA THR A 1153 27.36 15.08 -3.04
C THR A 1153 26.02 15.31 -3.72
N THR A 1154 25.27 16.36 -3.35
CA THR A 1154 24.02 16.77 -4.00
C THR A 1154 24.22 17.08 -5.48
N HIS A 1155 25.37 17.65 -5.85
CA HIS A 1155 25.70 17.95 -7.25
C HIS A 1155 26.46 16.84 -7.97
N GLY A 1156 26.46 15.61 -7.44
CA GLY A 1156 27.03 14.43 -8.11
C GLY A 1156 28.56 14.31 -8.04
N GLY A 1157 29.22 15.17 -7.24
CA GLY A 1157 30.63 15.02 -6.89
C GLY A 1157 30.82 13.96 -5.81
N VAL A 1158 32.04 13.45 -5.71
CA VAL A 1158 32.42 12.45 -4.72
C VAL A 1158 33.32 13.09 -3.68
N MET A 1159 32.82 13.24 -2.45
CA MET A 1159 33.63 13.68 -1.33
C MET A 1159 34.56 12.54 -0.88
N MET A 1160 35.86 12.78 -0.97
CA MET A 1160 36.90 11.83 -0.64
C MET A 1160 37.23 11.91 0.85
N ASN A 1161 37.25 10.76 1.51
CA ASN A 1161 37.72 10.62 2.90
C ASN A 1161 39.24 10.44 3.01
N THR A 1162 39.93 10.30 1.88
CA THR A 1162 41.38 10.18 1.75
C THR A 1162 41.90 11.07 0.63
N PHE A 1163 43.17 11.42 0.67
CA PHE A 1163 43.76 12.26 -0.38
C PHE A 1163 43.72 11.51 -1.74
N PRO A 1164 43.21 12.13 -2.82
CA PRO A 1164 43.06 11.45 -4.10
C PRO A 1164 44.40 11.34 -4.83
N LEU A 1165 44.98 10.14 -4.84
CA LEU A 1165 46.21 9.84 -5.57
C LEU A 1165 45.90 9.64 -7.06
N LYS A 1166 46.61 10.37 -7.93
CA LYS A 1166 46.38 10.35 -9.39
C LYS A 1166 46.50 8.97 -10.05
N GLU A 1167 47.18 8.02 -9.41
CA GLU A 1167 47.34 6.65 -9.88
C GLU A 1167 46.02 5.85 -9.95
N HIS A 1168 44.96 6.31 -9.28
CA HIS A 1168 43.64 5.69 -9.34
C HIS A 1168 42.74 6.27 -10.45
N PHE A 1169 43.23 7.28 -11.19
CA PHE A 1169 42.43 8.06 -12.12
C PHE A 1169 43.04 8.05 -13.53
N ASN A 1170 42.18 8.08 -14.56
CA ASN A 1170 42.65 8.11 -15.94
C ASN A 1170 43.21 9.49 -16.29
N LYS A 1171 44.42 9.53 -16.85
CA LYS A 1171 45.05 10.78 -17.32
C LYS A 1171 44.20 11.42 -18.42
N GLY A 1172 44.01 12.74 -18.34
CA GLY A 1172 43.19 13.51 -19.29
C GLY A 1172 41.68 13.29 -19.14
N SER A 1173 41.23 12.64 -18.06
CA SER A 1173 39.81 12.68 -17.68
C SER A 1173 39.46 14.03 -17.06
N HIS A 1174 38.18 14.42 -17.13
CA HIS A 1174 37.68 15.69 -16.61
C HIS A 1174 36.25 15.51 -16.08
N PRO A 1175 35.79 16.33 -15.11
CA PRO A 1175 34.38 16.38 -14.75
C PRO A 1175 33.55 16.80 -15.97
N TYR A 1176 32.40 16.19 -16.17
CA TYR A 1176 31.69 16.26 -17.45
C TYR A 1176 31.26 17.68 -17.84
N LEU A 1177 30.81 18.49 -16.88
CA LEU A 1177 30.43 19.89 -17.09
C LEU A 1177 31.59 20.87 -16.87
N HIS A 1178 32.80 20.37 -16.58
CA HIS A 1178 34.00 21.15 -16.32
C HIS A 1178 35.24 20.59 -17.05
N ALA A 1179 35.13 20.40 -18.36
CA ALA A 1179 36.18 19.80 -19.20
C ALA A 1179 37.51 20.57 -19.23
N HIS A 1180 37.53 21.81 -18.75
CA HIS A 1180 38.73 22.65 -18.64
C HIS A 1180 39.50 22.43 -17.32
N LEU A 1181 38.94 21.66 -16.38
CA LEU A 1181 39.50 21.43 -15.04
C LEU A 1181 39.93 19.97 -14.87
N GLY A 1182 40.94 19.74 -14.04
CA GLY A 1182 41.31 18.39 -13.61
C GLY A 1182 40.26 17.83 -12.64
N PRO A 1183 40.00 16.51 -12.64
CA PRO A 1183 38.88 15.91 -11.90
C PRO A 1183 39.09 15.85 -10.39
N LEU A 1184 40.31 16.09 -9.90
CA LEU A 1184 40.64 16.01 -8.48
C LEU A 1184 40.62 17.40 -7.86
N PHE A 1185 39.51 17.76 -7.22
CA PHE A 1185 39.32 19.07 -6.62
C PHE A 1185 39.88 19.07 -5.19
N LEU A 1186 40.89 19.89 -4.93
CA LEU A 1186 41.50 20.04 -3.60
C LEU A 1186 41.05 21.38 -3.01
N ILE A 1187 40.21 21.34 -1.99
CA ILE A 1187 39.76 22.52 -1.26
C ILE A 1187 40.68 22.74 -0.06
N HIS A 1188 41.32 23.90 0.06
CA HIS A 1188 42.35 24.16 1.07
C HIS A 1188 42.17 25.48 1.81
N ASP A 1189 42.76 25.57 3.00
CA ASP A 1189 42.81 26.78 3.84
C ASP A 1189 44.06 27.64 3.58
N GLY A 1190 44.99 27.16 2.76
CA GLY A 1190 46.25 27.83 2.44
C GLY A 1190 47.36 27.63 3.48
N ALA A 1191 47.12 26.81 4.51
CA ALA A 1191 48.12 26.49 5.54
C ALA A 1191 49.21 25.52 5.05
N MET A 1192 48.92 24.73 4.00
CA MET A 1192 49.84 23.75 3.43
C MET A 1192 50.33 24.17 2.04
N ASP A 1193 51.60 23.91 1.72
CA ASP A 1193 52.15 24.14 0.37
C ASP A 1193 51.67 23.05 -0.60
N LEU A 1194 50.79 23.45 -1.52
CA LEU A 1194 50.23 22.59 -2.57
C LEU A 1194 50.80 22.87 -3.97
N SER A 1195 51.94 23.56 -4.05
CA SER A 1195 52.59 23.95 -5.32
C SER A 1195 52.88 22.76 -6.25
N VAL A 1196 53.19 21.59 -5.70
CA VAL A 1196 53.41 20.34 -6.46
C VAL A 1196 52.15 19.89 -7.20
N TYR A 1197 50.96 20.04 -6.59
CA TYR A 1197 49.69 19.66 -7.20
C TYR A 1197 49.21 20.72 -8.19
N LYS A 1198 49.43 22.01 -7.88
CA LYS A 1198 49.12 23.12 -8.81
C LYS A 1198 49.90 23.02 -10.11
N ASN A 1199 51.15 22.58 -10.05
CA ASN A 1199 52.05 22.42 -11.18
C ASN A 1199 52.09 20.97 -11.72
N ASP A 1200 51.09 20.14 -11.39
CA ASP A 1200 51.04 18.76 -11.88
C ASP A 1200 51.09 18.73 -13.42
N VAL A 1201 52.05 17.99 -13.96
CA VAL A 1201 52.31 17.89 -15.41
C VAL A 1201 51.11 17.31 -16.15
N ASP A 1202 50.39 16.39 -15.50
CA ASP A 1202 49.19 15.76 -16.05
C ASP A 1202 47.93 16.65 -15.92
N LYS A 1203 48.02 17.78 -15.20
CA LYS A 1203 46.92 18.73 -14.90
C LYS A 1203 45.67 18.06 -14.31
N MET A 1204 45.86 17.04 -13.47
CA MET A 1204 44.76 16.26 -12.89
C MET A 1204 44.12 16.90 -11.65
N TYR A 1205 44.86 17.80 -10.99
CA TYR A 1205 44.40 18.49 -9.79
C TYR A 1205 43.89 19.89 -10.10
N THR A 1206 42.76 20.24 -9.49
CA THR A 1206 42.19 21.58 -9.49
C THR A 1206 42.15 22.07 -8.04
N LEU A 1207 42.77 23.20 -7.75
CA LEU A 1207 42.86 23.72 -6.39
C LEU A 1207 41.88 24.88 -6.22
N PHE A 1208 41.19 24.88 -5.09
CA PHE A 1208 40.32 25.96 -4.67
C PHE A 1208 40.59 26.28 -3.19
N THR A 1209 40.60 27.55 -2.83
CA THR A 1209 40.20 27.94 -1.47
C THR A 1209 38.70 27.69 -1.27
N GLU A 1210 38.21 27.64 -0.02
CA GLU A 1210 36.76 27.53 0.23
C GLU A 1210 35.99 28.65 -0.51
N GLU A 1211 36.50 29.88 -0.45
CA GLU A 1211 35.92 31.03 -1.13
C GLU A 1211 35.87 30.85 -2.65
N GLU A 1212 36.98 30.43 -3.27
CA GLU A 1212 37.04 30.22 -4.72
C GLU A 1212 36.09 29.11 -5.18
N PHE A 1213 35.91 28.06 -4.37
CA PHE A 1213 34.95 26.99 -4.66
C PHE A 1213 33.50 27.49 -4.58
N ILE A 1214 33.18 28.31 -3.57
CA ILE A 1214 31.86 28.93 -3.45
C ILE A 1214 31.59 29.85 -4.66
N VAL A 1215 32.57 30.68 -5.04
CA VAL A 1215 32.48 31.52 -6.24
C VAL A 1215 32.28 30.69 -7.50
N PHE A 1216 32.99 29.57 -7.64
CA PHE A 1216 32.82 28.63 -8.74
C PHE A 1216 31.39 28.10 -8.82
N MET A 1217 30.82 27.66 -7.69
CA MET A 1217 29.41 27.22 -7.60
C MET A 1217 28.43 28.36 -7.89
N LEU A 1218 28.66 29.56 -7.34
CA LEU A 1218 27.80 30.73 -7.57
C LEU A 1218 27.84 31.20 -9.02
N LYS A 1219 28.94 31.03 -9.74
CA LYS A 1219 29.00 31.35 -11.18
C LYS A 1219 28.21 30.37 -12.04
N ARG A 1220 28.11 29.11 -11.62
CA ARG A 1220 27.46 28.01 -12.36
C ARG A 1220 27.91 27.94 -13.83
N GLU A 1221 29.18 28.22 -14.10
CA GLU A 1221 29.76 28.17 -15.45
C GLU A 1221 29.87 26.71 -15.92
N ILE A 1222 29.45 26.45 -17.16
CA ILE A 1222 29.45 25.10 -17.74
C ILE A 1222 30.41 25.07 -18.93
N ASN A 1223 31.37 24.14 -18.88
CA ASN A 1223 32.25 23.80 -19.98
C ASN A 1223 32.15 22.29 -20.21
N ARG A 1224 31.20 21.91 -21.06
CA ARG A 1224 30.84 20.51 -21.31
C ARG A 1224 31.95 19.79 -22.08
N ASP A 1225 32.29 18.58 -21.65
CA ASP A 1225 33.18 17.71 -22.41
C ASP A 1225 32.51 17.30 -23.72
N SER A 1226 33.05 17.76 -24.85
CA SER A 1226 32.53 17.50 -26.19
C SER A 1226 33.19 16.31 -26.88
N ARG A 1227 34.09 15.57 -26.21
CA ARG A 1227 34.76 14.40 -26.79
C ARG A 1227 33.75 13.30 -27.11
N VAL A 1228 33.99 12.59 -28.21
CA VAL A 1228 33.25 11.37 -28.54
C VAL A 1228 33.76 10.28 -27.58
N ASN A 1229 32.90 9.83 -26.67
CA ASN A 1229 33.24 8.99 -25.51
C ASN A 1229 34.23 9.69 -24.55
N PRO A 1230 33.74 10.60 -23.69
CA PRO A 1230 34.53 11.18 -22.60
C PRO A 1230 35.28 10.11 -21.79
N VAL A 1231 36.54 10.39 -21.47
CA VAL A 1231 37.40 9.47 -20.70
C VAL A 1231 36.82 9.33 -19.29
N ALA A 1232 36.55 8.09 -18.87
CA ALA A 1232 36.06 7.81 -17.51
C ALA A 1232 37.07 8.31 -16.47
N VAL A 1233 36.59 8.88 -15.36
CA VAL A 1233 37.49 9.49 -14.37
C VAL A 1233 38.28 8.45 -13.58
N LEU A 1234 37.63 7.40 -13.09
CA LEU A 1234 38.29 6.28 -12.42
C LEU A 1234 38.84 5.25 -13.41
N ILE A 1235 39.96 4.65 -13.06
CA ILE A 1235 40.51 3.51 -13.79
C ILE A 1235 39.55 2.31 -13.63
N GLY A 1236 39.10 1.73 -14.74
CA GLY A 1236 38.23 0.56 -14.76
C GLY A 1236 36.72 0.83 -14.86
N ASP A 1237 36.29 2.09 -14.93
CA ASP A 1237 34.86 2.49 -15.03
C ASP A 1237 34.27 2.48 -16.47
N GLU A 1238 34.98 1.93 -17.45
CA GLU A 1238 34.60 1.97 -18.89
C GLU A 1238 33.40 1.08 -19.28
#